data_AF-A0A1V8SQZ1-F1
#
_entry.id   AF-A0A1V8SQZ1-F1
#
_cell.length_a   1.000
_cell.length_b   1.000
_cell.length_c   1.000
_cell.angle_alpha   90.00
_cell.angle_beta   90.00
_cell.angle_gamma   90.00
#
_symmetry.space_group_name_H-M   'P 1'
#
loop_
_entity.id
_entity.type
_entity.pdbx_description
1 polymer ?
#
loop_
_entity_poly.entity_id
_entity_poly.type
_entity_poly.pdbx_seq_one_letter_code
_entity_poly.pdbx_strand_id
1 'polypeptide(L)'
;MATVMDGTEESTGKKAKQSSLSECRYEGGSDDTQNLDNAPTARHLGDAINAPSGADNTVDEQIVTHFPGLEGIDLLFQPSDTAPQNDMDLPEFHTELTQTNDLFDFSHLWTPFPDAQSFFDDTELFDPRFFALDSTERSELSSPTLRLTTSMQGYFDAKSRPSSPSRDRGAKMWYSKPAGLASHSPDVLKIFIGLFLRHIPQTFAIFAEDADRLIKHHSSYILAMGAVGGLYSIVPGSGDFAQAMHNDARRLSLAELNEGKTVSICSKVALERVKTSILLGIYGLSSGNKRSFEFVEAFQGDLTNAIEVYSMVCKADSDYDEDVIVAQLLAAMYIFDCYRVVIMMRPPSLMWHRMSRVSQRAANFGELGRLKDAVRHLTDGVFRTPADTTHGIASLAAMAPLLWSAVPRHTQHAAAETPLSAARLPRSVLVDAALEKWYQLQVTPSTDVTALVLYHVMQIVLHTDLTTLQAFIYADADSSRRIDQQEIASKALHLWMKSRDYDTAQWHAGKIMELAEFDEFAKDFGLVDGGSSSETEHFYRGYGIDPFVYIGRQAPGDVKRFIGAGFVAETAADFDRGTKVVGAELVDVSKYPGGGQAVSLKDPNGYSVVIHWDQQLRRTPDHGISALEGRPPVNGALDKRRRGEYTRMKEGPSLVHKLGHMGYTTDNWDATSAWYQQQFNFVPTDMLHAPGNTALDVAVFFRLDCGKTYVDHHNFLLARGDRPGTSVHHSSFEVEDIDTQFMGHQWLEKKGHELVWGIGRHVHGSQVFDYWYDPSHFIIEHFADGDVVNEDTEILRAEAGHMAVWGPPVPAIWGGKVKTEDPRPVNGVTG
;
A
#
# COMPACT_ATOMS: atom_id res chain seq x y z
N MET A 1 -65.50 -21.47 14.99
CA MET A 1 -64.67 -20.60 15.84
C MET A 1 -63.43 -21.38 16.24
N ALA A 2 -62.27 -20.74 16.28
CA ALA A 2 -61.04 -21.28 16.87
C ALA A 2 -60.98 -20.88 18.37
N THR A 3 -60.04 -21.30 19.23
CA THR A 3 -58.77 -22.03 19.03
C THR A 3 -58.47 -22.88 20.27
N VAL A 4 -57.71 -23.98 20.16
CA VAL A 4 -57.21 -24.78 21.31
C VAL A 4 -55.74 -25.16 21.06
N MET A 5 -54.97 -25.39 22.14
CA MET A 5 -53.53 -25.71 22.15
C MET A 5 -53.24 -27.23 22.01
N ASP A 6 -51.97 -27.54 21.73
CA ASP A 6 -51.17 -28.72 22.11
C ASP A 6 -51.62 -30.15 21.74
N GLY A 7 -50.61 -31.03 21.61
CA GLY A 7 -50.77 -32.49 21.58
C GLY A 7 -50.03 -33.20 20.44
N THR A 8 -48.95 -33.92 20.77
CA THR A 8 -48.22 -34.83 19.89
C THR A 8 -48.73 -36.28 20.04
N GLU A 9 -48.82 -37.06 18.94
CA GLU A 9 -48.09 -38.35 18.74
C GLU A 9 -48.60 -39.24 17.57
N GLU A 10 -47.64 -40.02 17.06
CA GLU A 10 -47.64 -41.29 16.29
C GLU A 10 -48.83 -41.84 15.43
N SER A 11 -48.51 -42.04 14.13
CA SER A 11 -48.67 -43.30 13.34
C SER A 11 -50.08 -43.83 12.94
N THR A 12 -50.36 -44.28 11.70
CA THR A 12 -49.92 -45.59 11.15
C THR A 12 -50.39 -45.83 9.68
N GLY A 13 -49.50 -46.30 8.79
CA GLY A 13 -49.82 -47.13 7.60
C GLY A 13 -50.54 -46.48 6.38
N LYS A 14 -50.73 -47.18 5.24
CA LYS A 14 -50.24 -48.51 4.81
C LYS A 14 -50.51 -48.78 3.30
N LYS A 15 -49.46 -49.08 2.49
CA LYS A 15 -49.48 -49.84 1.19
C LYS A 15 -50.29 -49.22 0.00
N ALA A 16 -49.99 -49.41 -1.30
CA ALA A 16 -48.85 -49.90 -2.11
C ALA A 16 -49.06 -49.36 -3.58
N LYS A 17 -48.64 -49.91 -4.74
CA LYS A 17 -48.05 -51.21 -5.19
C LYS A 17 -47.47 -51.11 -6.64
N GLN A 18 -46.94 -52.23 -7.13
CA GLN A 18 -46.73 -52.69 -8.53
C GLN A 18 -47.77 -52.20 -9.58
N SER A 19 -47.53 -52.15 -10.91
CA SER A 19 -46.34 -52.34 -11.81
C SER A 19 -46.75 -51.92 -13.27
N SER A 20 -46.22 -52.30 -14.45
CA SER A 20 -45.23 -53.32 -14.92
C SER A 20 -44.84 -53.14 -16.41
N LEU A 21 -43.59 -53.52 -16.76
CA LEU A 21 -43.10 -54.22 -17.98
C LEU A 21 -43.68 -53.99 -19.40
N SER A 22 -42.76 -53.84 -20.37
CA SER A 22 -42.75 -54.43 -21.74
C SER A 22 -43.74 -53.89 -22.81
N GLU A 23 -43.53 -54.02 -24.14
CA GLU A 23 -42.49 -54.73 -24.93
C GLU A 23 -42.21 -54.05 -26.31
N CYS A 24 -41.29 -54.63 -27.11
CA CYS A 24 -40.75 -54.13 -28.39
C CYS A 24 -41.71 -54.15 -29.60
N ARG A 25 -41.32 -53.47 -30.72
CA ARG A 25 -40.91 -54.12 -32.01
C ARG A 25 -40.74 -53.16 -33.22
N TYR A 26 -39.68 -53.42 -34.04
CA TYR A 26 -39.62 -53.43 -35.53
C TYR A 26 -39.77 -52.09 -36.32
N GLU A 27 -39.15 -51.86 -37.50
CA GLU A 27 -38.03 -52.52 -38.24
C GLU A 27 -37.53 -51.61 -39.41
N GLY A 28 -36.31 -51.87 -39.95
CA GLY A 28 -35.83 -51.48 -41.29
C GLY A 28 -35.10 -50.13 -41.45
N GLY A 29 -34.05 -49.98 -42.26
CA GLY A 29 -33.22 -50.98 -42.98
C GLY A 29 -32.43 -50.40 -44.18
N SER A 30 -31.28 -51.01 -44.54
CA SER A 30 -30.48 -50.84 -45.79
C SER A 30 -29.90 -49.44 -46.14
N ASP A 31 -29.05 -49.21 -47.15
CA ASP A 31 -27.81 -49.82 -47.73
C ASP A 31 -27.39 -48.90 -48.93
N ASP A 32 -26.17 -48.85 -49.49
CA ASP A 32 -24.77 -49.00 -49.05
C ASP A 32 -23.83 -48.43 -50.19
N THR A 33 -22.51 -48.45 -50.01
CA THR A 33 -21.40 -48.34 -51.01
C THR A 33 -20.88 -46.97 -51.52
N GLN A 34 -19.61 -46.72 -51.19
CA GLN A 34 -18.46 -46.39 -52.06
C GLN A 34 -18.43 -45.20 -53.09
N ASN A 35 -17.46 -44.30 -52.83
CA ASN A 35 -16.36 -43.82 -53.73
C ASN A 35 -16.51 -42.74 -54.85
N LEU A 36 -15.39 -42.00 -54.96
CA LEU A 36 -14.72 -41.39 -56.14
C LEU A 36 -15.19 -40.05 -56.76
N ASP A 37 -14.28 -39.07 -56.65
CA ASP A 37 -13.65 -38.25 -57.71
C ASP A 37 -14.32 -37.08 -58.46
N ASN A 38 -13.52 -35.99 -58.49
CA ASN A 38 -13.29 -35.00 -59.56
C ASN A 38 -14.27 -33.84 -59.86
N ALA A 39 -13.64 -32.70 -60.18
CA ALA A 39 -14.18 -31.47 -60.79
C ALA A 39 -14.26 -31.64 -62.35
N PRO A 40 -14.65 -30.66 -63.23
CA PRO A 40 -14.66 -29.20 -63.02
C PRO A 40 -15.71 -28.31 -63.79
N THR A 41 -15.66 -26.98 -63.50
CA THR A 41 -15.93 -25.82 -64.39
C THR A 41 -17.27 -25.59 -65.15
N ALA A 42 -18.05 -24.63 -64.63
CA ALA A 42 -18.31 -23.28 -65.19
C ALA A 42 -19.31 -23.00 -66.36
N ARG A 43 -19.69 -21.70 -66.45
CA ARG A 43 -20.47 -20.95 -67.50
C ARG A 43 -22.01 -20.99 -67.39
N HIS A 44 -22.80 -19.95 -67.73
CA HIS A 44 -22.62 -18.51 -68.08
C HIS A 44 -23.98 -17.77 -67.88
N LEU A 45 -24.25 -16.48 -68.13
CA LEU A 45 -23.53 -15.36 -68.79
C LEU A 45 -22.99 -14.37 -67.71
N GLY A 46 -23.27 -13.04 -67.59
CA GLY A 46 -23.78 -11.96 -68.49
C GLY A 46 -24.23 -10.72 -67.67
N ASP A 47 -23.93 -9.45 -67.97
CA ASP A 47 -23.15 -8.84 -69.07
C ASP A 47 -22.42 -7.54 -68.62
N ALA A 48 -21.25 -7.28 -69.23
CA ALA A 48 -20.74 -6.02 -69.85
C ALA A 48 -21.11 -4.60 -69.30
N ILE A 49 -20.27 -3.53 -69.36
CA ILE A 49 -18.84 -3.30 -69.74
C ILE A 49 -18.41 -1.85 -69.33
N ASN A 50 -17.10 -1.54 -69.39
CA ASN A 50 -16.44 -0.21 -69.40
C ASN A 50 -16.15 0.58 -68.10
N ALA A 51 -14.99 1.26 -68.16
CA ALA A 51 -14.44 2.37 -67.38
C ALA A 51 -13.65 3.28 -68.39
N PRO A 52 -12.83 4.31 -68.05
CA PRO A 52 -12.48 4.89 -66.75
C PRO A 52 -12.43 6.46 -66.75
N SER A 53 -11.75 7.05 -65.74
CA SER A 53 -11.07 8.37 -65.70
C SER A 53 -11.85 9.66 -65.41
N GLY A 54 -11.14 10.64 -64.82
CA GLY A 54 -11.38 12.08 -65.02
C GLY A 54 -11.60 12.95 -63.78
N ALA A 55 -10.60 13.79 -63.44
CA ALA A 55 -10.64 15.11 -62.76
C ALA A 55 -11.42 15.27 -61.41
N ASP A 56 -11.00 16.02 -60.38
CA ASP A 56 -10.23 17.28 -60.28
C ASP A 56 -10.96 18.54 -60.79
N ASN A 57 -10.86 19.64 -60.03
CA ASN A 57 -11.56 20.94 -60.07
C ASN A 57 -12.45 21.22 -58.84
N THR A 58 -12.51 22.39 -58.17
CA THR A 58 -11.69 23.63 -58.00
C THR A 58 -12.65 24.79 -57.62
N VAL A 59 -12.18 25.77 -56.82
CA VAL A 59 -12.47 27.24 -56.93
C VAL A 59 -13.89 27.76 -56.60
N ASP A 60 -14.16 28.93 -55.99
CA ASP A 60 -13.52 29.82 -54.96
C ASP A 60 -14.72 30.65 -54.34
N GLU A 61 -14.78 31.93 -53.93
CA GLU A 61 -13.94 33.15 -53.77
C GLU A 61 -14.73 34.12 -52.84
N GLN A 62 -14.26 35.19 -52.16
CA GLN A 62 -12.94 35.78 -51.85
C GLN A 62 -13.01 36.25 -50.34
N ILE A 63 -12.68 37.42 -49.76
CA ILE A 63 -12.12 38.75 -50.14
C ILE A 63 -10.98 39.12 -49.14
N VAL A 64 -9.99 39.87 -49.64
CA VAL A 64 -8.79 40.46 -48.99
C VAL A 64 -9.04 41.47 -47.85
N THR A 65 -8.14 41.53 -46.85
CA THR A 65 -7.39 42.73 -46.31
C THR A 65 -6.77 42.44 -44.93
N HIS A 66 -5.74 43.14 -44.40
CA HIS A 66 -4.47 43.65 -44.96
C HIS A 66 -3.49 44.04 -43.81
N PHE A 67 -2.20 44.29 -44.11
CA PHE A 67 -1.20 44.95 -43.25
C PHE A 67 -0.68 46.22 -43.96
N PRO A 68 -0.37 47.31 -43.24
CA PRO A 68 1.03 47.76 -43.08
C PRO A 68 1.31 48.35 -41.66
N GLY A 69 2.53 48.72 -41.27
CA GLY A 69 3.80 48.81 -42.03
C GLY A 69 5.04 48.95 -41.12
N LEU A 70 6.16 49.40 -41.71
CA LEU A 70 7.50 49.49 -41.12
C LEU A 70 8.01 50.95 -41.06
N GLU A 71 9.23 51.13 -40.52
CA GLU A 71 10.01 52.38 -40.42
C GLU A 71 9.49 53.39 -39.36
N GLY A 72 10.32 54.10 -38.59
CA GLY A 72 11.79 54.07 -38.44
C GLY A 72 12.35 55.44 -38.03
N ILE A 73 13.41 55.49 -37.19
CA ILE A 73 14.44 56.57 -37.10
C ILE A 73 15.47 56.25 -35.99
N ASP A 74 16.68 56.77 -36.16
CA ASP A 74 17.92 56.39 -35.48
C ASP A 74 18.35 57.26 -34.27
N LEU A 75 19.23 56.65 -33.45
CA LEU A 75 20.40 57.21 -32.74
C LEU A 75 20.35 58.55 -31.96
N LEU A 76 21.07 58.60 -30.82
CA LEU A 76 22.34 59.35 -30.60
C LEU A 76 22.61 59.56 -29.08
N PHE A 77 23.87 59.36 -28.64
CA PHE A 77 24.66 60.05 -27.58
C PHE A 77 24.00 60.52 -26.24
N GLN A 78 24.65 60.55 -25.07
CA GLN A 78 25.86 59.95 -24.45
C GLN A 78 25.79 60.29 -22.92
N PRO A 79 26.77 59.97 -22.03
CA PRO A 79 26.61 60.23 -20.58
C PRO A 79 26.86 61.68 -20.17
N SER A 80 26.47 62.03 -18.94
CA SER A 80 26.85 63.28 -18.27
C SER A 80 27.24 63.05 -16.81
N ASP A 81 28.52 63.20 -16.50
CA ASP A 81 28.98 63.39 -15.12
C ASP A 81 28.50 64.73 -14.57
N THR A 82 28.20 64.80 -13.27
CA THR A 82 28.68 65.89 -12.40
C THR A 82 28.50 65.49 -10.93
N ALA A 83 29.61 65.42 -10.20
CA ALA A 83 29.59 65.69 -8.76
C ALA A 83 29.48 67.23 -8.55
N PRO A 84 29.22 67.68 -7.32
CA PRO A 84 30.40 68.15 -6.58
C PRO A 84 30.49 67.62 -5.14
N GLN A 85 31.71 67.59 -4.64
CA GLN A 85 32.04 67.36 -3.24
C GLN A 85 31.61 68.56 -2.36
N ASN A 86 31.51 68.31 -1.06
CA ASN A 86 32.05 69.22 -0.05
C ASN A 86 32.41 68.40 1.19
N ASP A 87 33.69 68.44 1.57
CA ASP A 87 34.22 67.78 2.76
C ASP A 87 33.92 68.58 4.04
N MET A 88 33.84 67.91 5.19
CA MET A 88 34.50 68.38 6.42
C MET A 88 34.61 67.26 7.47
N ASP A 89 35.76 67.25 8.13
CA ASP A 89 36.31 66.17 8.95
C ASP A 89 35.55 65.81 10.26
N LEU A 90 35.45 64.50 10.50
CA LEU A 90 36.00 63.74 11.66
C LEU A 90 36.39 64.51 12.96
N PRO A 91 36.16 63.93 14.17
CA PRO A 91 36.93 62.73 14.59
C PRO A 91 36.25 61.66 15.47
N GLU A 92 36.84 60.44 15.42
CA GLU A 92 36.96 59.35 16.43
C GLU A 92 35.73 58.96 17.31
N PHE A 93 35.35 57.68 17.44
CA PHE A 93 36.16 56.56 17.97
C PHE A 93 35.67 55.16 17.48
N HIS A 94 36.50 54.13 17.63
CA HIS A 94 36.21 52.74 17.23
C HIS A 94 35.39 51.92 18.25
N THR A 95 34.40 51.17 17.76
CA THR A 95 33.93 49.87 18.32
C THR A 95 33.37 49.00 17.19
N GLU A 96 33.54 47.68 17.26
CA GLU A 96 33.36 46.78 16.10
C GLU A 96 32.00 46.05 16.04
N LEU A 97 31.34 46.20 14.88
CA LEU A 97 30.63 45.15 14.12
C LEU A 97 29.70 44.15 14.86
N THR A 98 28.45 44.57 15.14
CA THR A 98 27.29 43.64 15.13
C THR A 98 26.02 44.29 14.56
N GLN A 99 25.86 44.34 13.23
CA GLN A 99 24.59 44.73 12.61
C GLN A 99 24.44 44.18 11.17
N THR A 100 23.51 43.24 10.99
CA THR A 100 22.95 42.84 9.68
C THR A 100 21.44 42.58 9.81
N ASN A 101 20.74 43.50 10.47
CA ASN A 101 19.29 43.66 10.38
C ASN A 101 19.06 44.99 9.66
N ASP A 102 18.52 44.94 8.44
CA ASP A 102 17.69 45.96 7.76
C ASP A 102 17.64 45.65 6.26
N LEU A 103 16.81 44.66 5.90
CA LEU A 103 16.56 44.32 4.48
C LEU A 103 15.13 43.80 4.21
N PHE A 104 14.27 43.72 5.22
CA PHE A 104 12.91 43.16 5.15
C PHE A 104 11.90 43.88 6.06
N ASP A 105 12.01 45.20 6.22
CA ASP A 105 10.93 45.98 6.85
C ASP A 105 9.82 46.27 5.83
N PHE A 106 8.67 45.63 6.03
CA PHE A 106 7.43 45.86 5.27
C PHE A 106 6.31 46.47 6.12
N SER A 107 6.63 47.01 7.31
CA SER A 107 5.65 47.49 8.31
C SER A 107 4.73 48.60 7.82
N HIS A 108 5.08 49.31 6.74
CA HIS A 108 4.31 50.42 6.18
C HIS A 108 3.23 50.03 5.16
N LEU A 109 3.08 48.74 4.79
CA LEU A 109 2.11 48.33 3.76
C LEU A 109 0.66 48.15 4.23
N TRP A 110 0.40 48.10 5.54
CA TRP A 110 -0.91 47.72 6.09
C TRP A 110 -1.37 48.64 7.23
N THR A 111 -2.33 49.52 6.95
CA THR A 111 -3.02 50.33 7.97
C THR A 111 -4.31 49.64 8.45
N PRO A 112 -4.57 49.58 9.77
CA PRO A 112 -5.73 48.87 10.31
C PRO A 112 -7.03 49.67 10.16
N PHE A 113 -8.14 48.95 9.95
CA PHE A 113 -9.51 49.51 9.96
C PHE A 113 -10.29 49.01 11.19
N PRO A 114 -11.18 49.85 11.78
CA PRO A 114 -12.09 49.42 12.84
C PRO A 114 -13.30 48.61 12.32
N ASP A 115 -13.93 47.94 13.27
CA ASP A 115 -15.15 47.12 13.16
C ASP A 115 -15.04 45.85 12.30
N ALA A 116 -14.53 44.80 12.96
CA ALA A 116 -14.65 43.38 12.58
C ALA A 116 -15.29 42.51 13.69
N GLN A 117 -15.76 43.13 14.78
CA GLN A 117 -16.02 42.49 16.07
C GLN A 117 -17.31 41.64 16.15
N SER A 118 -18.05 41.50 15.05
CA SER A 118 -19.34 40.77 14.98
C SER A 118 -19.28 39.50 14.11
N PHE A 119 -18.10 38.89 13.94
CA PHE A 119 -17.84 37.83 12.95
C PHE A 119 -17.34 36.50 13.56
N PHE A 120 -17.13 36.45 14.88
CA PHE A 120 -16.36 35.37 15.53
C PHE A 120 -17.09 34.66 16.70
N ASP A 121 -18.33 35.03 17.00
CA ASP A 121 -19.09 34.56 18.17
C ASP A 121 -19.86 33.24 17.89
N ASP A 122 -19.26 32.35 17.10
CA ASP A 122 -19.87 31.11 16.54
C ASP A 122 -19.70 29.87 17.45
N THR A 123 -19.27 30.05 18.71
CA THR A 123 -18.89 28.96 19.63
C THR A 123 -20.06 28.19 20.26
N GLU A 124 -21.30 28.65 20.12
CA GLU A 124 -22.48 27.97 20.73
C GLU A 124 -23.02 26.77 19.93
N LEU A 125 -22.45 26.46 18.75
CA LEU A 125 -23.08 25.57 17.76
C LEU A 125 -22.76 24.06 17.86
N PHE A 126 -22.03 23.59 18.87
CA PHE A 126 -21.72 22.16 19.04
C PHE A 126 -22.21 21.55 20.37
N ASP A 127 -23.24 20.70 20.25
CA ASP A 127 -23.71 19.78 21.30
C ASP A 127 -22.62 18.75 21.64
N PRO A 128 -22.33 18.46 22.93
CA PRO A 128 -21.39 17.42 23.33
C PRO A 128 -21.59 16.05 22.66
N ARG A 129 -22.84 15.70 22.32
CA ARG A 129 -23.19 14.46 21.61
C ARG A 129 -22.65 14.41 20.18
N PHE A 130 -22.19 15.52 19.60
CA PHE A 130 -21.60 15.53 18.26
C PHE A 130 -20.32 14.68 18.18
N PHE A 131 -19.47 14.69 19.22
CA PHE A 131 -18.23 13.91 19.25
C PHE A 131 -18.37 12.54 19.93
N ALA A 132 -19.56 12.21 20.46
CA ALA A 132 -19.84 10.87 20.97
C ALA A 132 -19.62 9.81 19.88
N LEU A 133 -18.68 8.91 20.16
CA LEU A 133 -18.40 7.68 19.40
C LEU A 133 -19.16 6.51 20.05
N ASP A 134 -20.47 6.69 20.22
CA ASP A 134 -21.32 5.67 20.83
C ASP A 134 -21.51 4.50 19.86
N SER A 135 -20.93 3.34 20.21
CA SER A 135 -20.72 2.20 19.32
C SER A 135 -21.96 1.32 19.14
N THR A 136 -23.14 1.87 19.43
CA THR A 136 -24.33 1.12 19.84
C THR A 136 -25.56 1.33 18.95
N GLU A 137 -25.65 2.41 18.15
CA GLU A 137 -26.78 2.63 17.22
C GLU A 137 -26.53 2.07 15.81
N ARG A 138 -26.79 0.77 15.64
CA ARG A 138 -27.03 0.17 14.31
C ARG A 138 -28.39 0.65 13.75
N SER A 139 -28.43 1.87 13.24
CA SER A 139 -29.56 2.35 12.44
C SER A 139 -29.62 1.63 11.09
N GLU A 140 -30.64 0.81 10.90
CA GLU A 140 -30.94 0.14 9.62
C GLU A 140 -31.25 1.18 8.53
N LEU A 141 -30.27 1.49 7.65
CA LEU A 141 -30.46 1.87 6.23
C LEU A 141 -29.14 2.31 5.58
N SER A 142 -28.73 1.58 4.54
CA SER A 142 -27.66 1.88 3.56
C SER A 142 -26.21 2.04 4.06
N SER A 143 -25.27 1.73 3.15
CA SER A 143 -23.81 1.81 3.39
C SER A 143 -23.34 3.22 3.77
N PRO A 144 -22.31 3.37 4.63
CA PRO A 144 -21.65 4.65 4.90
C PRO A 144 -21.21 5.39 3.62
N THR A 145 -20.76 4.65 2.60
CA THR A 145 -20.38 5.21 1.30
C THR A 145 -21.56 5.89 0.60
N LEU A 146 -22.77 5.33 0.72
CA LEU A 146 -23.98 5.90 0.11
C LEU A 146 -24.43 7.17 0.84
N ARG A 147 -24.33 7.19 2.17
CA ARG A 147 -24.57 8.41 2.97
C ARG A 147 -23.59 9.51 2.59
N LEU A 148 -22.30 9.17 2.43
CA LEU A 148 -21.25 10.10 2.02
C LEU A 148 -21.48 10.66 0.61
N THR A 149 -21.76 9.81 -0.40
CA THR A 149 -22.10 10.31 -1.75
C THR A 149 -23.33 11.20 -1.74
N THR A 150 -24.34 10.89 -0.92
CA THR A 150 -25.59 11.68 -0.84
C THR A 150 -25.35 13.05 -0.19
N SER A 151 -24.59 13.11 0.90
CA SER A 151 -24.22 14.37 1.58
C SER A 151 -23.29 15.23 0.71
N MET A 152 -22.36 14.61 -0.03
CA MET A 152 -21.50 15.30 -1.00
C MET A 152 -22.31 15.85 -2.19
N GLN A 153 -23.26 15.09 -2.73
CA GLN A 153 -24.15 15.54 -3.81
C GLN A 153 -24.94 16.80 -3.39
N GLY A 154 -25.59 16.76 -2.22
CA GLY A 154 -26.36 17.89 -1.70
C GLY A 154 -25.52 19.14 -1.41
N TYR A 155 -24.23 18.99 -1.08
CA TYR A 155 -23.30 20.10 -0.95
C TYR A 155 -23.00 20.79 -2.29
N PHE A 156 -22.83 20.02 -3.38
CA PHE A 156 -22.68 20.61 -4.72
C PHE A 156 -23.95 21.31 -5.20
N ASP A 157 -25.14 20.75 -4.93
CA ASP A 157 -26.42 21.41 -5.24
C ASP A 157 -26.63 22.72 -4.45
N ALA A 158 -26.11 22.80 -3.23
CA ALA A 158 -26.11 24.04 -2.43
C ALA A 158 -25.08 25.08 -2.91
N LYS A 159 -23.92 24.64 -3.41
CA LYS A 159 -22.77 25.49 -3.75
C LYS A 159 -22.70 25.92 -5.22
N SER A 160 -23.47 25.29 -6.10
CA SER A 160 -23.50 25.53 -7.55
C SER A 160 -24.31 26.77 -7.99
N ARG A 161 -24.99 27.48 -7.08
CA ARG A 161 -25.77 28.69 -7.41
C ARG A 161 -24.85 29.89 -7.70
N PRO A 162 -24.84 30.48 -8.91
CA PRO A 162 -23.97 31.60 -9.24
C PRO A 162 -24.47 32.92 -8.62
N SER A 163 -23.86 33.35 -7.52
CA SER A 163 -24.03 34.69 -6.96
C SER A 163 -23.14 35.72 -7.68
N SER A 164 -23.55 36.11 -8.88
CA SER A 164 -22.94 37.24 -9.60
C SER A 164 -22.91 38.50 -8.72
N PRO A 165 -21.77 39.24 -8.62
CA PRO A 165 -21.70 40.44 -7.78
C PRO A 165 -22.65 41.53 -8.28
N SER A 166 -23.66 41.90 -7.47
CA SER A 166 -24.50 43.07 -7.75
C SER A 166 -23.77 44.36 -7.33
N ARG A 167 -23.83 45.39 -8.18
CA ARG A 167 -23.09 46.65 -7.97
C ARG A 167 -23.68 47.54 -6.86
N ASP A 168 -24.90 47.27 -6.41
CA ASP A 168 -25.68 48.16 -5.53
C ASP A 168 -25.67 47.75 -4.04
N ARG A 169 -24.62 47.07 -3.57
CA ARG A 169 -24.32 46.95 -2.13
C ARG A 169 -23.03 47.68 -1.82
N GLY A 170 -23.17 48.88 -1.26
CA GLY A 170 -22.04 49.75 -0.93
C GLY A 170 -21.20 49.24 0.25
N ALA A 171 -19.88 49.23 0.04
CA ALA A 171 -18.81 49.01 1.03
C ALA A 171 -18.69 47.62 1.71
N LYS A 172 -17.43 47.25 2.00
CA LYS A 172 -16.98 46.10 2.83
C LYS A 172 -17.55 44.71 2.47
N MET A 173 -17.05 44.09 1.38
CA MET A 173 -16.65 42.66 1.34
C MET A 173 -16.02 42.30 -0.02
N TRP A 174 -14.81 41.71 -0.03
CA TRP A 174 -14.15 41.18 -1.24
C TRP A 174 -14.27 39.65 -1.39
N TYR A 175 -15.11 39.01 -0.56
CA TYR A 175 -15.29 37.56 -0.51
C TYR A 175 -16.77 37.19 -0.66
N SER A 176 -17.06 36.13 -1.42
CA SER A 176 -18.43 35.72 -1.79
C SER A 176 -19.15 34.86 -0.74
N LYS A 177 -18.47 34.42 0.31
CA LYS A 177 -19.04 33.79 1.52
C LYS A 177 -18.10 34.00 2.71
N PRO A 178 -18.61 34.18 3.95
CA PRO A 178 -17.82 34.00 5.18
C PRO A 178 -17.10 32.65 5.23
N ALA A 179 -15.87 32.63 5.73
CA ALA A 179 -15.21 31.42 6.20
C ALA A 179 -15.66 31.12 7.64
N GLY A 180 -15.99 29.87 7.95
CA GLY A 180 -16.52 29.46 9.26
C GLY A 180 -17.02 28.02 9.25
N LEU A 181 -17.30 27.44 10.43
CA LEU A 181 -17.69 26.03 10.55
C LEU A 181 -19.03 25.74 9.87
N ALA A 182 -20.03 26.61 10.06
CA ALA A 182 -21.36 26.53 9.43
C ALA A 182 -21.35 26.65 7.88
N SER A 183 -20.18 26.83 7.26
CA SER A 183 -20.02 26.82 5.80
C SER A 183 -19.92 25.39 5.21
N HIS A 184 -19.66 24.37 6.04
CA HIS A 184 -19.40 22.97 5.66
C HIS A 184 -20.44 22.00 6.24
N SER A 185 -20.54 20.78 5.68
CA SER A 185 -21.47 19.74 6.17
C SER A 185 -20.94 19.11 7.47
N PRO A 186 -21.72 19.08 8.58
CA PRO A 186 -21.28 18.47 9.84
C PRO A 186 -20.95 16.98 9.71
N ASP A 187 -21.70 16.23 8.90
CA ASP A 187 -21.45 14.80 8.67
C ASP A 187 -20.09 14.56 8.02
N VAL A 188 -19.79 15.32 6.96
CA VAL A 188 -18.52 15.24 6.23
C VAL A 188 -17.36 15.66 7.14
N LEU A 189 -17.55 16.72 7.95
CA LEU A 189 -16.57 17.16 8.93
C LEU A 189 -16.33 16.11 10.03
N LYS A 190 -17.37 15.46 10.56
CA LYS A 190 -17.23 14.36 11.55
C LYS A 190 -16.50 13.15 10.95
N ILE A 191 -16.81 12.77 9.71
CA ILE A 191 -16.11 11.67 9.01
C ILE A 191 -14.64 12.03 8.79
N PHE A 192 -14.34 13.24 8.31
CA PHE A 192 -12.96 13.67 8.05
C PHE A 192 -12.16 13.81 9.36
N ILE A 193 -12.75 14.32 10.44
CA ILE A 193 -12.09 14.34 11.76
C ILE A 193 -11.87 12.91 12.30
N GLY A 194 -12.80 11.98 12.05
CA GLY A 194 -12.62 10.56 12.38
C GLY A 194 -11.44 9.92 11.62
N LEU A 195 -11.30 10.22 10.33
CA LEU A 195 -10.12 9.80 9.53
C LEU A 195 -8.83 10.46 10.04
N PHE A 196 -8.88 11.76 10.35
CA PHE A 196 -7.75 12.50 10.92
C PHE A 196 -7.25 11.84 12.21
N LEU A 197 -8.14 11.62 13.19
CA LEU A 197 -7.80 11.04 14.49
C LEU A 197 -7.32 9.58 14.39
N ARG A 198 -7.75 8.84 13.37
CA ARG A 198 -7.27 7.49 13.09
C ARG A 198 -5.82 7.46 12.59
N HIS A 199 -5.43 8.41 11.73
CA HIS A 199 -4.18 8.33 10.98
C HIS A 199 -3.09 9.31 11.45
N ILE A 200 -3.41 10.58 11.69
CA ILE A 200 -2.40 11.61 11.96
C ILE A 200 -1.75 11.49 13.35
N PRO A 201 -2.46 11.20 14.46
CA PRO A 201 -1.85 11.06 15.78
C PRO A 201 -0.78 9.96 15.89
N GLN A 202 -0.79 8.97 14.99
CA GLN A 202 0.22 7.90 14.94
C GLN A 202 1.61 8.46 14.59
N THR A 203 1.70 9.36 13.61
CA THR A 203 2.95 10.03 13.20
C THR A 203 3.20 11.31 14.00
N PHE A 204 2.14 12.03 14.37
CA PHE A 204 2.19 13.34 15.01
C PHE A 204 1.42 13.33 16.34
N ALA A 205 2.02 12.73 17.36
CA ALA A 205 1.43 12.53 18.70
C ALA A 205 0.90 13.83 19.38
N ILE A 206 1.36 15.01 18.94
CA ILE A 206 0.82 16.32 19.37
C ILE A 206 -0.70 16.47 19.13
N PHE A 207 -1.28 15.69 18.20
CA PHE A 207 -2.71 15.69 17.87
C PHE A 207 -3.50 14.54 18.52
N ALA A 208 -2.91 13.81 19.47
CA ALA A 208 -3.62 12.83 20.28
C ALA A 208 -4.50 13.55 21.33
N GLU A 209 -5.76 13.82 20.98
CA GLU A 209 -6.70 14.59 21.79
C GLU A 209 -8.01 13.82 22.06
N ASP A 210 -8.52 13.91 23.30
CA ASP A 210 -9.81 13.33 23.66
C ASP A 210 -10.95 14.00 22.88
N ALA A 211 -11.96 13.21 22.49
CA ALA A 211 -13.14 13.67 21.77
C ALA A 211 -13.85 14.87 22.45
N ASP A 212 -13.89 14.88 23.79
CA ASP A 212 -14.52 15.95 24.61
C ASP A 212 -13.74 17.28 24.65
N ARG A 213 -12.49 17.30 24.17
CA ARG A 213 -11.68 18.52 24.05
C ARG A 213 -12.01 19.27 22.76
N LEU A 214 -12.32 18.56 21.69
CA LEU A 214 -12.47 19.09 20.32
C LEU A 214 -13.54 20.17 20.18
N ILE A 215 -14.57 20.16 21.03
CA ILE A 215 -15.66 21.14 21.07
C ILE A 215 -15.16 22.57 21.42
N LYS A 216 -13.98 22.68 22.07
CA LYS A 216 -13.52 23.93 22.70
C LYS A 216 -12.45 24.68 21.89
N HIS A 217 -12.04 24.16 20.74
CA HIS A 217 -10.97 24.73 19.93
C HIS A 217 -11.46 25.74 18.89
N HIS A 218 -10.56 26.58 18.40
CA HIS A 218 -10.87 27.55 17.36
C HIS A 218 -11.30 26.90 16.02
N SER A 219 -12.23 27.55 15.31
CA SER A 219 -12.75 27.13 14.01
C SER A 219 -11.68 26.90 12.95
N SER A 220 -10.56 27.63 13.04
CA SER A 220 -9.37 27.48 12.19
C SER A 220 -8.68 26.12 12.39
N TYR A 221 -8.56 25.64 13.62
CA TYR A 221 -8.00 24.32 13.95
C TYR A 221 -8.88 23.18 13.46
N ILE A 222 -10.18 23.22 13.80
CA ILE A 222 -11.15 22.16 13.46
C ILE A 222 -11.26 21.97 11.94
N LEU A 223 -11.28 23.07 11.17
CA LEU A 223 -11.27 22.99 9.70
C LEU A 223 -9.92 22.51 9.13
N ALA A 224 -8.80 22.78 9.79
CA ALA A 224 -7.49 22.25 9.38
C ALA A 224 -7.40 20.73 9.64
N MET A 225 -7.95 20.22 10.76
CA MET A 225 -8.07 18.77 11.02
C MET A 225 -8.92 18.10 9.95
N GLY A 226 -10.10 18.65 9.66
CA GLY A 226 -10.99 18.16 8.60
C GLY A 226 -10.32 18.15 7.22
N ALA A 227 -9.56 19.20 6.90
CA ALA A 227 -8.80 19.26 5.64
C ALA A 227 -7.76 18.13 5.52
N VAL A 228 -6.96 17.89 6.55
CA VAL A 228 -5.94 16.83 6.54
C VAL A 228 -6.59 15.44 6.55
N GLY A 229 -7.63 15.23 7.37
CA GLY A 229 -8.39 13.97 7.39
C GLY A 229 -9.08 13.63 6.07
N GLY A 230 -9.52 14.66 5.32
CA GLY A 230 -10.08 14.50 3.98
C GLY A 230 -9.11 13.91 2.95
N LEU A 231 -7.79 14.03 3.15
CA LEU A 231 -6.77 13.39 2.28
C LEU A 231 -6.77 11.86 2.38
N TYR A 232 -7.26 11.29 3.49
CA TYR A 232 -7.39 9.85 3.69
C TYR A 232 -8.73 9.29 3.18
N SER A 233 -9.59 10.13 2.58
CA SER A 233 -10.90 9.71 2.08
C SER A 233 -10.84 9.24 0.63
N ILE A 234 -10.90 7.92 0.44
CA ILE A 234 -10.86 7.22 -0.86
C ILE A 234 -12.05 7.51 -1.80
N VAL A 235 -13.01 8.36 -1.41
CA VAL A 235 -14.24 8.61 -2.18
C VAL A 235 -14.03 9.74 -3.19
N PRO A 236 -14.37 9.55 -4.48
CA PRO A 236 -14.19 10.56 -5.53
C PRO A 236 -14.77 11.92 -5.16
N GLY A 237 -13.99 12.98 -5.35
CA GLY A 237 -14.34 14.36 -5.00
C GLY A 237 -14.03 14.77 -3.55
N SER A 238 -13.59 13.86 -2.68
CA SER A 238 -13.18 14.18 -1.29
C SER A 238 -12.16 15.32 -1.20
N GLY A 239 -11.20 15.34 -2.13
CA GLY A 239 -10.15 16.35 -2.24
C GLY A 239 -10.68 17.79 -2.37
N ASP A 240 -11.82 18.01 -3.04
CA ASP A 240 -12.41 19.36 -3.20
C ASP A 240 -12.99 19.89 -1.88
N PHE A 241 -13.57 19.00 -1.05
CA PHE A 241 -14.04 19.33 0.29
C PHE A 241 -12.84 19.64 1.21
N ALA A 242 -11.82 18.78 1.16
CA ALA A 242 -10.59 18.94 1.92
C ALA A 242 -9.87 20.27 1.55
N GLN A 243 -9.83 20.62 0.25
CA GLN A 243 -9.25 21.88 -0.24
C GLN A 243 -10.09 23.10 0.18
N ALA A 244 -11.42 22.97 0.21
CA ALA A 244 -12.29 24.03 0.71
C ALA A 244 -12.09 24.29 2.21
N MET A 245 -12.03 23.22 3.02
CA MET A 245 -11.73 23.31 4.45
C MET A 245 -10.33 23.91 4.71
N HIS A 246 -9.30 23.49 3.98
CA HIS A 246 -7.95 24.06 4.06
C HIS A 246 -7.93 25.57 3.77
N ASN A 247 -8.63 26.00 2.71
CA ASN A 247 -8.67 27.41 2.34
C ASN A 247 -9.40 28.27 3.37
N ASP A 248 -10.48 27.77 3.97
CA ASP A 248 -11.22 28.51 5.01
C ASP A 248 -10.47 28.52 6.35
N ALA A 249 -9.85 27.40 6.76
CA ALA A 249 -8.96 27.33 7.92
C ALA A 249 -7.80 28.34 7.82
N ARG A 250 -7.15 28.39 6.64
CA ARG A 250 -6.08 29.35 6.33
C ARG A 250 -6.55 30.80 6.36
N ARG A 251 -7.75 31.10 5.84
CA ARG A 251 -8.35 32.44 5.89
C ARG A 251 -8.59 32.90 7.32
N LEU A 252 -9.11 32.02 8.18
CA LEU A 252 -9.36 32.32 9.59
C LEU A 252 -8.04 32.58 10.33
N SER A 253 -7.05 31.69 10.19
CA SER A 253 -5.73 31.86 10.83
C SER A 253 -4.99 33.14 10.36
N LEU A 254 -5.11 33.51 9.08
CA LEU A 254 -4.58 34.78 8.56
C LEU A 254 -5.37 36.01 9.03
N ALA A 255 -6.66 35.88 9.36
CA ALA A 255 -7.42 36.98 9.97
C ALA A 255 -6.97 37.23 11.42
N GLU A 256 -6.80 36.17 12.21
CA GLU A 256 -6.27 36.21 13.59
C GLU A 256 -4.89 36.88 13.66
N LEU A 257 -4.05 36.69 12.63
CA LEU A 257 -2.74 37.37 12.47
C LEU A 257 -2.87 38.89 12.27
N ASN A 258 -3.83 39.34 11.47
CA ASN A 258 -3.92 40.73 11.01
C ASN A 258 -4.68 41.68 11.97
N GLU A 259 -5.46 41.17 12.92
CA GLU A 259 -6.21 42.04 13.85
C GLU A 259 -5.31 42.78 14.87
N GLY A 260 -4.03 42.43 15.01
CA GLY A 260 -3.05 43.18 15.80
C GLY A 260 -3.30 43.24 17.31
N LYS A 261 -4.34 42.57 17.81
CA LYS A 261 -4.74 42.57 19.23
C LYS A 261 -3.66 41.88 20.07
N THR A 262 -2.96 42.65 20.89
CA THR A 262 -2.14 42.13 22.01
C THR A 262 -3.05 41.62 23.13
N VAL A 263 -3.78 40.53 22.84
CA VAL A 263 -4.46 39.72 23.86
C VAL A 263 -3.38 39.12 24.77
N SER A 264 -3.70 38.91 26.05
CA SER A 264 -2.90 38.03 26.91
C SER A 264 -3.06 36.58 26.42
N ILE A 265 -2.27 36.18 25.43
CA ILE A 265 -2.37 34.86 24.79
C ILE A 265 -2.01 33.78 25.81
N CYS A 266 -3.02 33.07 26.32
CA CYS A 266 -2.84 31.89 27.15
C CYS A 266 -2.10 30.79 26.35
N SER A 267 -1.27 29.99 27.02
CA SER A 267 -0.47 28.91 26.41
C SER A 267 -1.29 27.99 25.50
N LYS A 268 -2.55 27.72 25.85
CA LYS A 268 -3.50 26.93 25.06
C LYS A 268 -3.82 27.55 23.70
N VAL A 269 -4.10 28.85 23.63
CA VAL A 269 -4.42 29.56 22.38
C VAL A 269 -3.16 29.66 21.49
N ALA A 270 -1.99 29.88 22.10
CA ALA A 270 -0.72 29.83 21.37
C ALA A 270 -0.43 28.42 20.81
N LEU A 271 -0.72 27.36 21.56
CA LEU A 271 -0.58 25.97 21.11
C LEU A 271 -1.56 25.62 19.98
N GLU A 272 -2.83 26.00 20.07
CA GLU A 272 -3.83 25.78 19.01
C GLU A 272 -3.43 26.47 17.70
N ARG A 273 -2.85 27.68 17.78
CA ARG A 273 -2.33 28.40 16.62
C ARG A 273 -1.14 27.67 15.97
N VAL A 274 -0.18 27.20 16.78
CA VAL A 274 0.94 26.36 16.29
C VAL A 274 0.42 25.08 15.64
N LYS A 275 -0.48 24.36 16.32
CA LYS A 275 -1.16 23.15 15.81
C LYS A 275 -1.84 23.39 14.47
N THR A 276 -2.64 24.45 14.36
CA THR A 276 -3.33 24.86 13.13
C THR A 276 -2.34 25.11 12.00
N SER A 277 -1.28 25.87 12.25
CA SER A 277 -0.24 26.14 11.25
C SER A 277 0.51 24.88 10.81
N ILE A 278 0.74 23.90 11.70
CA ILE A 278 1.29 22.57 11.33
C ILE A 278 0.32 21.82 10.41
N LEU A 279 -0.98 21.80 10.73
CA LEU A 279 -1.99 21.10 9.91
C LEU A 279 -2.16 21.74 8.52
N LEU A 280 -2.13 23.06 8.41
CA LEU A 280 -2.07 23.76 7.13
C LEU A 280 -0.81 23.39 6.34
N GLY A 281 0.32 23.24 7.03
CA GLY A 281 1.58 22.72 6.50
C GLY A 281 1.46 21.30 5.94
N ILE A 282 0.96 20.36 6.75
CA ILE A 282 0.76 18.95 6.37
C ILE A 282 -0.16 18.84 5.15
N TYR A 283 -1.26 19.61 5.11
CA TYR A 283 -2.13 19.64 3.94
C TYR A 283 -1.40 20.19 2.70
N GLY A 284 -0.64 21.28 2.83
CA GLY A 284 0.07 21.87 1.70
C GLY A 284 1.18 20.97 1.13
N LEU A 285 1.81 20.14 1.96
CA LEU A 285 2.77 19.11 1.53
C LEU A 285 2.07 17.90 0.88
N SER A 286 1.06 17.33 1.54
CA SER A 286 0.49 16.02 1.18
C SER A 286 -0.67 16.07 0.19
N SER A 287 -1.27 17.23 -0.10
CA SER A 287 -2.43 17.34 -1.00
C SER A 287 -2.12 17.24 -2.50
N GLY A 288 -0.84 17.20 -2.90
CA GLY A 288 -0.40 17.31 -4.29
C GLY A 288 -0.74 18.66 -4.96
N ASN A 289 -1.38 19.58 -4.25
CA ASN A 289 -1.84 20.84 -4.82
C ASN A 289 -0.74 21.90 -4.78
N LYS A 290 -0.09 22.13 -5.92
CA LYS A 290 1.00 23.12 -6.09
C LYS A 290 0.72 24.47 -5.42
N ARG A 291 -0.51 25.01 -5.53
CA ARG A 291 -0.87 26.31 -4.94
C ARG A 291 -0.95 26.26 -3.41
N SER A 292 -1.39 25.15 -2.83
CA SER A 292 -1.38 24.96 -1.37
C SER A 292 0.05 24.81 -0.84
N PHE A 293 0.92 24.10 -1.57
CA PHE A 293 2.35 24.04 -1.29
C PHE A 293 3.03 25.42 -1.35
N GLU A 294 2.81 26.18 -2.44
CA GLU A 294 3.35 27.55 -2.59
C GLU A 294 2.92 28.48 -1.46
N PHE A 295 1.70 28.31 -0.92
CA PHE A 295 1.26 29.04 0.27
C PHE A 295 1.95 28.59 1.56
N VAL A 296 2.33 27.32 1.72
CA VAL A 296 3.11 26.87 2.88
C VAL A 296 4.52 27.46 2.85
N GLU A 297 5.18 27.52 1.69
CA GLU A 297 6.49 28.19 1.56
C GLU A 297 6.37 29.71 1.88
N ALA A 298 5.38 30.39 1.28
CA ALA A 298 5.21 31.84 1.44
C ALA A 298 4.89 32.27 2.88
N PHE A 299 4.15 31.43 3.63
CA PHE A 299 3.72 31.71 5.00
C PHE A 299 4.45 30.87 6.07
N GLN A 300 5.61 30.27 5.73
CA GLN A 300 6.49 29.58 6.70
C GLN A 300 6.92 30.49 7.86
N GLY A 301 6.99 31.80 7.62
CA GLY A 301 7.23 32.82 8.63
C GLY A 301 6.16 32.87 9.73
N ASP A 302 4.89 32.58 9.41
CA ASP A 302 3.79 32.63 10.37
C ASP A 302 3.83 31.46 11.34
N LEU A 303 4.13 30.24 10.87
CA LEU A 303 4.37 29.09 11.75
C LEU A 303 5.61 29.33 12.63
N THR A 304 6.66 29.96 12.08
CA THR A 304 7.87 30.33 12.85
C THR A 304 7.53 31.34 13.96
N ASN A 305 6.72 32.35 13.64
CA ASN A 305 6.23 33.36 14.59
C ASN A 305 5.31 32.72 15.65
N ALA A 306 4.38 31.83 15.27
CA ALA A 306 3.52 31.12 16.20
C ALA A 306 4.33 30.28 17.22
N ILE A 307 5.38 29.59 16.76
CA ILE A 307 6.29 28.83 17.63
C ILE A 307 7.10 29.76 18.54
N GLU A 308 7.55 30.92 18.06
CA GLU A 308 8.26 31.90 18.89
C GLU A 308 7.33 32.54 19.95
N VAL A 309 6.06 32.84 19.61
CA VAL A 309 5.03 33.29 20.56
C VAL A 309 4.72 32.23 21.61
N TYR A 310 4.46 30.97 21.21
CA TYR A 310 4.25 29.86 22.14
C TYR A 310 5.47 29.65 23.06
N SER A 311 6.67 29.68 22.48
CA SER A 311 7.95 29.67 23.20
C SER A 311 8.07 30.81 24.21
N MET A 312 7.53 32.01 23.96
CA MET A 312 7.53 33.11 24.93
C MET A 312 6.52 32.91 26.07
N VAL A 313 5.32 32.41 25.78
CA VAL A 313 4.26 32.20 26.77
C VAL A 313 4.59 31.06 27.74
N CYS A 314 5.04 29.91 27.26
CA CYS A 314 5.47 28.76 28.08
C CYS A 314 6.85 28.95 28.75
N LYS A 315 7.19 30.21 29.11
CA LYS A 315 8.26 30.56 30.06
C LYS A 315 7.72 31.11 31.38
N ALA A 316 6.40 31.36 31.47
CA ALA A 316 5.73 31.96 32.63
C ALA A 316 5.16 30.90 33.60
N ASP A 317 4.48 29.89 33.06
CA ASP A 317 4.19 28.63 33.76
C ASP A 317 5.34 27.62 33.56
N SER A 318 5.34 26.56 34.37
CA SER A 318 6.25 25.42 34.20
C SER A 318 5.68 24.16 34.86
N ASP A 319 4.89 23.38 34.12
CA ASP A 319 4.29 22.12 34.58
C ASP A 319 4.85 20.90 33.82
N TYR A 320 4.66 19.69 34.37
CA TYR A 320 5.16 18.43 33.79
C TYR A 320 4.52 18.14 32.42
N ASP A 321 3.22 18.42 32.26
CA ASP A 321 2.48 18.24 31.00
C ASP A 321 3.08 19.10 29.86
N GLU A 322 3.73 20.23 30.17
CA GLU A 322 4.35 21.08 29.15
C GLU A 322 5.63 20.46 28.56
N ASP A 323 6.39 19.65 29.32
CA ASP A 323 7.59 18.95 28.79
C ASP A 323 7.18 17.97 27.68
N VAL A 324 6.08 17.23 27.90
CA VAL A 324 5.51 16.29 26.93
C VAL A 324 5.03 17.02 25.68
N ILE A 325 4.29 18.12 25.82
CA ILE A 325 3.78 18.90 24.68
C ILE A 325 4.96 19.51 23.87
N VAL A 326 5.99 20.02 24.53
CA VAL A 326 7.17 20.58 23.85
C VAL A 326 8.03 19.47 23.20
N ALA A 327 8.08 18.27 23.77
CA ALA A 327 8.70 17.09 23.13
C ALA A 327 7.95 16.68 21.85
N GLN A 328 6.62 16.55 21.93
CA GLN A 328 5.76 16.24 20.79
C GLN A 328 5.85 17.31 19.68
N LEU A 329 5.92 18.59 20.05
CA LEU A 329 6.13 19.69 19.10
C LEU A 329 7.51 19.63 18.44
N LEU A 330 8.56 19.27 19.19
CA LEU A 330 9.90 19.12 18.63
C LEU A 330 9.97 17.93 17.66
N ALA A 331 9.34 16.80 18.01
CA ALA A 331 9.17 15.65 17.12
C ALA A 331 8.44 16.03 15.84
N ALA A 332 7.32 16.75 15.94
CA ALA A 332 6.57 17.24 14.78
C ALA A 332 7.42 18.15 13.88
N MET A 333 8.26 19.03 14.45
CA MET A 333 9.18 19.89 13.68
C MET A 333 10.28 19.10 12.95
N TYR A 334 10.85 18.06 13.58
CA TYR A 334 11.82 17.19 12.90
C TYR A 334 11.17 16.41 11.75
N ILE A 335 9.99 15.84 11.95
CA ILE A 335 9.24 15.15 10.90
C ILE A 335 8.91 16.12 9.75
N PHE A 336 8.50 17.36 10.05
CA PHE A 336 8.22 18.37 9.05
C PHE A 336 9.46 18.75 8.21
N ASP A 337 10.63 18.96 8.85
CA ASP A 337 11.90 19.15 8.12
C ASP A 337 12.29 17.92 7.29
N CYS A 338 11.92 16.72 7.73
CA CYS A 338 12.16 15.48 7.00
C CYS A 338 11.32 15.39 5.73
N TYR A 339 10.01 15.72 5.77
CA TYR A 339 9.19 15.86 4.55
C TYR A 339 9.79 16.86 3.55
N ARG A 340 10.32 18.00 4.03
CA ARG A 340 10.97 19.00 3.17
C ARG A 340 12.21 18.43 2.47
N VAL A 341 13.12 17.82 3.23
CA VAL A 341 14.42 17.37 2.73
C VAL A 341 14.32 16.10 1.89
N VAL A 342 13.61 15.09 2.39
CA VAL A 342 13.64 13.72 1.87
C VAL A 342 12.63 13.50 0.74
N ILE A 343 11.44 14.08 0.86
CA ILE A 343 10.34 13.89 -0.11
C ILE A 343 10.28 15.05 -1.12
N MET A 344 10.38 16.29 -0.64
CA MET A 344 10.25 17.49 -1.51
C MET A 344 11.58 18.00 -2.08
N MET A 345 12.73 17.43 -1.67
CA MET A 345 14.08 17.89 -2.02
C MET A 345 14.29 19.40 -1.81
N ARG A 346 13.73 19.94 -0.72
CA ARG A 346 13.80 21.35 -0.30
C ARG A 346 14.67 21.57 0.95
N PRO A 347 15.20 22.79 1.16
CA PRO A 347 15.94 23.11 2.38
C PRO A 347 15.11 22.85 3.65
N PRO A 348 15.73 22.38 4.74
CA PRO A 348 15.09 22.33 6.04
C PRO A 348 14.68 23.75 6.46
N SER A 349 13.53 23.85 7.11
CA SER A 349 13.02 25.08 7.72
C SER A 349 13.82 25.48 8.97
N LEU A 350 14.52 24.52 9.61
CA LEU A 350 15.35 24.72 10.81
C LEU A 350 14.58 25.27 12.02
N MET A 351 13.25 25.11 12.04
CA MET A 351 12.36 25.78 13.00
C MET A 351 12.55 25.29 14.45
N TRP A 352 13.04 24.06 14.63
CA TRP A 352 13.48 23.52 15.91
C TRP A 352 14.58 24.36 16.59
N HIS A 353 15.39 25.13 15.85
CA HIS A 353 16.34 26.07 16.45
C HIS A 353 15.64 27.18 17.26
N ARG A 354 14.39 27.58 16.94
CA ARG A 354 13.62 28.55 17.74
C ARG A 354 13.12 27.97 19.06
N MET A 355 12.82 26.66 19.08
CA MET A 355 12.44 25.93 20.30
C MET A 355 13.61 25.75 21.29
N SER A 356 14.87 25.84 20.83
CA SER A 356 16.06 25.68 21.68
C SER A 356 16.06 26.57 22.94
N ARG A 357 15.46 27.77 22.86
CA ARG A 357 15.32 28.72 23.97
C ARG A 357 14.32 28.30 25.06
N VAL A 358 13.36 27.42 24.76
CA VAL A 358 12.53 26.74 25.78
C VAL A 358 13.34 25.57 26.35
N SER A 359 14.02 24.86 25.45
CA SER A 359 14.66 23.56 25.71
C SER A 359 15.85 23.60 26.70
N GLN A 360 16.40 24.78 26.98
CA GLN A 360 17.54 25.00 27.91
C GLN A 360 17.24 24.75 29.40
N ARG A 361 15.96 24.60 29.81
CA ARG A 361 15.57 24.33 31.21
C ARG A 361 15.03 22.92 31.47
N ALA A 362 14.77 22.13 30.43
CA ALA A 362 14.19 20.80 30.59
C ALA A 362 15.11 19.88 31.41
N ALA A 363 14.56 19.13 32.36
CA ALA A 363 15.32 18.17 33.13
C ALA A 363 15.78 17.01 32.23
N ASN A 364 17.00 16.49 32.46
CA ASN A 364 17.59 15.39 31.70
C ASN A 364 16.83 14.03 31.78
N PHE A 365 15.66 14.01 32.44
CA PHE A 365 14.84 12.82 32.70
C PHE A 365 13.41 12.92 32.11
N GLY A 366 13.01 14.07 31.54
CA GLY A 366 11.72 14.26 30.85
C GLY A 366 11.71 13.71 29.42
N GLU A 367 10.55 13.76 28.74
CA GLU A 367 10.42 13.34 27.33
C GLU A 367 11.27 14.23 26.41
N LEU A 368 11.26 15.53 26.66
CA LEU A 368 12.08 16.50 25.93
C LEU A 368 13.58 16.31 26.22
N GLY A 369 13.92 15.66 27.34
CA GLY A 369 15.26 15.13 27.62
C GLY A 369 15.57 13.91 26.74
N ARG A 370 14.71 12.87 26.80
CA ARG A 370 14.85 11.62 26.04
C ARG A 370 15.02 11.85 24.53
N LEU A 371 14.16 12.66 23.92
CA LEU A 371 14.23 12.96 22.48
C LEU A 371 15.55 13.65 22.09
N LYS A 372 16.00 14.65 22.86
CA LYS A 372 17.30 15.31 22.61
C LYS A 372 18.47 14.36 22.78
N ASP A 373 18.45 13.53 23.81
CA ASP A 373 19.53 12.59 24.10
C ASP A 373 19.59 11.50 23.03
N ALA A 374 18.46 11.03 22.49
CA ALA A 374 18.42 10.17 21.31
C ALA A 374 19.07 10.84 20.08
N VAL A 375 18.64 12.06 19.72
CA VAL A 375 19.19 12.82 18.58
C VAL A 375 20.68 13.14 18.75
N ARG A 376 21.13 13.43 19.98
CA ARG A 376 22.55 13.60 20.32
C ARG A 376 23.32 12.29 20.19
N HIS A 377 22.76 11.17 20.65
CA HIS A 377 23.40 9.86 20.51
C HIS A 377 23.49 9.40 19.05
N LEU A 378 22.64 9.86 18.12
CA LEU A 378 22.85 9.60 16.68
C LEU A 378 24.04 10.40 16.11
N THR A 379 24.28 11.60 16.65
CA THR A 379 25.26 12.56 16.10
C THR A 379 26.60 12.59 16.84
N ASP A 380 26.73 11.93 17.98
CA ASP A 380 28.00 11.78 18.70
C ASP A 380 28.83 10.56 18.23
N GLY A 381 30.15 10.70 18.30
CA GLY A 381 31.10 9.64 17.95
C GLY A 381 31.25 8.53 19.00
N VAL A 382 30.29 8.37 19.92
CA VAL A 382 30.40 7.46 21.07
C VAL A 382 29.26 6.45 21.05
N PHE A 383 29.55 5.17 20.83
CA PHE A 383 28.51 4.15 20.89
C PHE A 383 28.04 3.97 22.34
N ARG A 384 26.74 4.21 22.58
CA ARG A 384 26.05 4.02 23.87
C ARG A 384 24.69 3.39 23.59
N THR A 385 24.30 2.42 24.39
CA THR A 385 22.94 1.86 24.39
C THR A 385 21.96 2.88 24.98
N PRO A 386 20.94 3.37 24.24
CA PRO A 386 19.82 4.08 24.82
C PRO A 386 19.01 3.12 25.71
N ALA A 387 18.28 3.68 26.68
CA ALA A 387 17.40 2.90 27.57
C ALA A 387 15.93 2.91 27.13
N ASP A 388 15.61 3.52 25.98
CA ASP A 388 14.24 3.87 25.60
C ASP A 388 14.11 3.95 24.06
N THR A 389 13.06 3.35 23.50
CA THR A 389 12.78 3.23 22.04
C THR A 389 11.61 4.08 21.57
N THR A 390 10.97 4.84 22.46
CA THR A 390 9.72 5.62 22.25
C THR A 390 9.72 6.66 21.12
N HIS A 391 10.86 6.94 20.48
CA HIS A 391 11.04 8.07 19.55
C HIS A 391 11.65 7.68 18.19
N GLY A 392 11.41 6.46 17.71
CA GLY A 392 11.98 5.90 16.47
C GLY A 392 11.97 6.87 15.27
N ILE A 393 10.79 7.18 14.72
CA ILE A 393 10.68 8.05 13.53
C ILE A 393 11.14 9.50 13.78
N ALA A 394 10.89 10.07 14.96
CA ALA A 394 11.24 11.45 15.29
C ALA A 394 12.76 11.67 15.45
N SER A 395 13.46 10.69 16.02
CA SER A 395 14.92 10.73 16.16
C SER A 395 15.64 10.56 14.82
N LEU A 396 15.11 9.71 13.92
CA LEU A 396 15.57 9.57 12.54
C LEU A 396 15.35 10.85 11.74
N ALA A 397 14.12 11.40 11.79
CA ALA A 397 13.74 12.63 11.09
C ALA A 397 14.62 13.83 11.47
N ALA A 398 15.15 13.87 12.70
CA ALA A 398 16.08 14.91 13.15
C ALA A 398 17.42 14.92 12.39
N MET A 399 17.76 13.86 11.64
CA MET A 399 18.95 13.84 10.78
C MET A 399 18.74 14.60 9.46
N ALA A 400 17.50 14.96 9.09
CA ALA A 400 17.18 15.62 7.82
C ALA A 400 18.00 16.91 7.54
N PRO A 401 18.24 17.83 8.50
CA PRO A 401 19.09 19.00 8.25
C PRO A 401 20.55 18.66 7.97
N LEU A 402 21.07 17.56 8.53
CA LEU A 402 22.43 17.07 8.28
C LEU A 402 22.49 16.42 6.90
N LEU A 403 21.53 15.54 6.59
CA LEU A 403 21.33 14.91 5.28
C LEU A 403 21.29 15.97 4.17
N TRP A 404 20.50 17.04 4.31
CA TRP A 404 20.45 18.14 3.34
C TRP A 404 21.83 18.73 2.98
N SER A 405 22.76 18.74 3.94
CA SER A 405 24.14 19.22 3.77
C SER A 405 25.15 18.15 3.31
N ALA A 406 24.70 16.91 3.17
CA ALA A 406 25.45 15.74 2.74
C ALA A 406 25.02 15.20 1.37
N VAL A 407 23.75 15.39 0.97
CA VAL A 407 23.20 14.98 -0.35
C VAL A 407 24.10 15.48 -1.49
N PRO A 408 24.53 14.59 -2.41
CA PRO A 408 25.21 14.98 -3.63
C PRO A 408 24.37 15.96 -4.44
N ARG A 409 24.93 17.12 -4.77
CA ARG A 409 24.31 18.10 -5.68
C ARG A 409 25.28 18.39 -6.80
N HIS A 410 24.85 18.14 -8.04
CA HIS A 410 25.46 18.83 -9.16
C HIS A 410 25.18 20.33 -9.06
N THR A 411 26.13 21.08 -8.48
CA THR A 411 26.26 22.50 -8.82
C THR A 411 26.50 22.58 -10.32
N GLN A 412 25.67 23.35 -11.03
CA GLN A 412 25.65 23.43 -12.50
C GLN A 412 26.92 24.07 -13.12
N HIS A 413 27.96 24.28 -12.31
CA HIS A 413 29.24 24.92 -12.65
C HIS A 413 30.47 24.11 -12.18
N ALA A 414 30.29 22.89 -11.63
CA ALA A 414 31.43 22.01 -11.32
C ALA A 414 32.07 21.51 -12.63
N ALA A 415 33.35 21.82 -12.84
CA ALA A 415 34.05 21.52 -14.09
C ALA A 415 34.18 20.01 -14.35
N ALA A 416 34.12 19.65 -15.65
CA ALA A 416 33.91 18.29 -16.16
C ALA A 416 35.05 17.26 -15.95
N GLU A 417 36.00 17.55 -15.06
CA GLU A 417 37.21 16.74 -14.81
C GLU A 417 37.33 16.24 -13.36
N THR A 418 36.37 16.57 -12.48
CA THR A 418 36.42 16.16 -11.06
C THR A 418 35.87 14.74 -10.87
N PRO A 419 36.63 13.78 -10.31
CA PRO A 419 36.10 12.44 -10.02
C PRO A 419 35.01 12.46 -8.94
N LEU A 420 33.91 11.73 -9.16
CA LEU A 420 32.80 11.59 -8.18
C LEU A 420 33.27 11.10 -6.79
N SER A 421 34.30 10.25 -6.73
CA SER A 421 34.90 9.79 -5.48
C SER A 421 35.60 10.89 -4.66
N ALA A 422 35.99 12.00 -5.29
CA ALA A 422 36.52 13.18 -4.61
C ALA A 422 35.43 14.18 -4.17
N ALA A 423 34.18 13.97 -4.57
CA ALA A 423 33.05 14.87 -4.30
C ALA A 423 32.20 14.48 -3.08
N ARG A 424 32.44 13.32 -2.45
CA ARG A 424 31.82 12.98 -1.15
C ARG A 424 32.31 13.98 -0.09
N LEU A 425 31.45 14.93 0.29
CA LEU A 425 31.67 15.82 1.43
C LEU A 425 31.96 14.98 2.69
N PRO A 426 32.91 15.37 3.57
CA PRO A 426 33.18 14.65 4.83
C PRO A 426 31.95 14.47 5.75
N ARG A 427 30.88 15.24 5.50
CA ARG A 427 29.58 15.13 6.19
C ARG A 427 28.76 13.92 5.76
N SER A 428 28.92 13.38 4.54
CA SER A 428 28.13 12.21 4.12
C SER A 428 28.48 10.97 4.93
N VAL A 429 29.77 10.74 5.20
CA VAL A 429 30.24 9.65 6.07
C VAL A 429 29.73 9.80 7.51
N LEU A 430 29.52 11.03 8.01
CA LEU A 430 28.94 11.27 9.33
C LEU A 430 27.43 11.00 9.37
N VAL A 431 26.70 11.30 8.28
CA VAL A 431 25.26 10.98 8.17
C VAL A 431 25.05 9.47 7.97
N ASP A 432 25.83 8.84 7.10
CA ASP A 432 25.89 7.38 6.87
C ASP A 432 26.08 6.62 8.20
N ALA A 433 27.09 7.01 8.98
CA ALA A 433 27.35 6.43 10.30
C ALA A 433 26.24 6.73 11.34
N ALA A 434 25.55 7.88 11.25
CA ALA A 434 24.43 8.21 12.14
C ALA A 434 23.16 7.42 11.81
N LEU A 435 22.90 7.18 10.52
CA LEU A 435 21.79 6.36 10.02
C LEU A 435 22.01 4.88 10.38
N GLU A 436 23.22 4.35 10.17
CA GLU A 436 23.58 2.99 10.61
C GLU A 436 23.50 2.85 12.15
N LYS A 437 23.95 3.86 12.91
CA LYS A 437 23.81 3.89 14.38
C LYS A 437 22.34 3.94 14.82
N TRP A 438 21.45 4.56 14.05
CA TRP A 438 20.01 4.49 14.30
C TRP A 438 19.47 3.08 14.05
N TYR A 439 19.81 2.47 12.90
CA TYR A 439 19.39 1.13 12.51
C TYR A 439 19.79 0.08 13.58
N GLN A 440 21.07 0.04 13.96
CA GLN A 440 21.60 -0.87 14.99
C GLN A 440 21.02 -0.66 16.40
N LEU A 441 20.33 0.46 16.66
CA LEU A 441 19.71 0.76 17.96
C LEU A 441 18.19 0.63 17.98
N GLN A 442 17.51 0.58 16.81
CA GLN A 442 16.06 0.50 16.70
C GLN A 442 15.54 -0.80 16.07
N VAL A 443 16.38 -1.54 15.34
CA VAL A 443 16.01 -2.83 14.72
C VAL A 443 15.72 -3.87 15.80
N THR A 444 14.45 -4.17 15.95
CA THR A 444 13.86 -5.15 16.87
C THR A 444 12.68 -5.82 16.16
N PRO A 445 12.11 -6.93 16.66
CA PRO A 445 10.92 -7.54 16.08
C PRO A 445 9.65 -6.66 16.09
N SER A 446 9.72 -5.45 16.65
CA SER A 446 8.64 -4.48 16.81
C SER A 446 9.01 -3.07 16.30
N THR A 447 9.92 -2.96 15.33
CA THR A 447 10.25 -1.67 14.71
C THR A 447 9.12 -1.20 13.77
N ASP A 448 8.72 0.07 13.89
CA ASP A 448 7.78 0.77 13.01
C ASP A 448 8.24 0.69 11.54
N VAL A 449 7.37 0.16 10.66
CA VAL A 449 7.66 -0.01 9.23
C VAL A 449 7.82 1.35 8.53
N THR A 450 7.11 2.38 8.99
CA THR A 450 7.25 3.77 8.51
C THR A 450 8.66 4.29 8.74
N ALA A 451 9.25 3.98 9.91
CA ALA A 451 10.61 4.38 10.24
C ALA A 451 11.67 3.59 9.44
N LEU A 452 11.42 2.30 9.15
CA LEU A 452 12.29 1.51 8.27
C LEU A 452 12.26 1.99 6.81
N VAL A 453 11.07 2.29 6.28
CA VAL A 453 10.93 2.92 4.95
C VAL A 453 11.63 4.27 4.92
N LEU A 454 11.44 5.12 5.94
CA LEU A 454 12.12 6.40 6.02
C LEU A 454 13.66 6.25 6.05
N TYR A 455 14.18 5.27 6.80
CA TYR A 455 15.61 4.97 6.85
C TYR A 455 16.16 4.61 5.47
N HIS A 456 15.49 3.72 4.74
CA HIS A 456 15.90 3.34 3.38
C HIS A 456 15.79 4.51 2.39
N VAL A 457 14.74 5.33 2.44
CA VAL A 457 14.64 6.53 1.57
C VAL A 457 15.74 7.55 1.92
N MET A 458 16.08 7.75 3.20
CA MET A 458 17.18 8.64 3.60
C MET A 458 18.54 8.15 3.10
N GLN A 459 18.79 6.84 3.07
CA GLN A 459 20.00 6.26 2.47
C GLN A 459 19.99 6.39 0.93
N ILE A 460 18.86 6.17 0.25
CA ILE A 460 18.76 6.41 -1.21
C ILE A 460 19.06 7.88 -1.54
N VAL A 461 18.53 8.82 -0.76
CA VAL A 461 18.78 10.28 -0.89
C VAL A 461 20.24 10.65 -0.59
N LEU A 462 20.92 9.92 0.31
CA LEU A 462 22.35 10.11 0.59
C LEU A 462 23.25 9.63 -0.56
N HIS A 463 22.86 8.54 -1.23
CA HIS A 463 23.66 7.86 -2.26
C HIS A 463 23.25 8.17 -3.71
N THR A 464 22.19 8.96 -3.93
CA THR A 464 21.65 9.27 -5.27
C THR A 464 21.41 10.76 -5.48
N ASP A 465 21.91 11.35 -6.56
CA ASP A 465 21.39 12.64 -7.05
C ASP A 465 20.05 12.42 -7.74
N LEU A 466 18.99 12.36 -6.92
CA LEU A 466 17.61 12.25 -7.38
C LEU A 466 17.18 13.42 -8.27
N THR A 467 17.84 14.59 -8.19
CA THR A 467 17.51 15.74 -9.06
C THR A 467 18.01 15.49 -10.48
N THR A 468 19.24 14.98 -10.63
CA THR A 468 19.80 14.56 -11.92
C THR A 468 19.05 13.37 -12.51
N LEU A 469 18.68 12.37 -11.68
CA LEU A 469 17.88 11.22 -12.11
C LEU A 469 16.47 11.64 -12.57
N GLN A 470 15.78 12.48 -11.80
CA GLN A 470 14.46 13.00 -12.16
C GLN A 470 14.52 13.85 -13.44
N ALA A 471 15.51 14.74 -13.57
CA ALA A 471 15.69 15.56 -14.76
C ALA A 471 15.97 14.73 -16.02
N PHE A 472 16.64 13.57 -15.90
CA PHE A 472 16.86 12.65 -17.00
C PHE A 472 15.57 11.90 -17.41
N ILE A 473 14.80 11.41 -16.43
CA ILE A 473 13.54 10.67 -16.68
C ILE A 473 12.48 11.55 -17.35
N TYR A 474 12.30 12.79 -16.91
CA TYR A 474 11.28 13.71 -17.43
C TYR A 474 11.76 14.58 -18.62
N ALA A 475 12.86 14.20 -19.29
CA ALA A 475 13.43 14.94 -20.42
C ALA A 475 12.66 14.71 -21.75
N ASP A 476 11.47 15.28 -21.86
CA ASP A 476 10.56 15.15 -23.02
C ASP A 476 11.23 15.47 -24.38
N ALA A 477 10.77 14.80 -25.45
CA ALA A 477 11.57 14.38 -26.60
C ALA A 477 12.20 15.49 -27.45
N ASP A 478 11.64 16.71 -27.46
CA ASP A 478 11.53 17.50 -28.69
C ASP A 478 12.05 18.96 -28.59
N SER A 479 13.21 19.18 -27.97
CA SER A 479 13.84 20.52 -27.94
C SER A 479 15.37 20.50 -28.09
N SER A 480 15.94 21.61 -28.58
CA SER A 480 17.35 21.71 -29.01
C SER A 480 18.33 22.26 -27.98
N ARG A 481 17.87 22.97 -26.93
CA ARG A 481 18.71 23.40 -25.77
C ARG A 481 19.14 22.25 -24.85
N ARG A 482 18.95 21.01 -25.30
CA ARG A 482 18.76 19.82 -24.46
C ARG A 482 19.90 18.81 -24.57
N ILE A 483 20.59 18.77 -25.71
CA ILE A 483 21.68 17.81 -25.98
C ILE A 483 22.77 17.95 -24.91
N ASP A 484 23.33 19.14 -24.72
CA ASP A 484 24.43 19.38 -23.79
C ASP A 484 24.08 18.99 -22.34
N GLN A 485 22.89 19.37 -21.87
CA GLN A 485 22.43 19.06 -20.51
C GLN A 485 22.12 17.57 -20.32
N GLN A 486 21.50 16.93 -21.32
CA GLN A 486 21.18 15.50 -21.28
C GLN A 486 22.44 14.64 -21.45
N GLU A 487 23.45 15.09 -22.18
CA GLU A 487 24.76 14.44 -22.29
C GLU A 487 25.55 14.54 -20.98
N ILE A 488 25.53 15.70 -20.30
CA ILE A 488 26.12 15.88 -18.96
C ILE A 488 25.41 14.98 -17.94
N ALA A 489 24.07 14.98 -17.90
CA ALA A 489 23.30 14.13 -16.99
C ALA A 489 23.53 12.62 -17.26
N SER A 490 23.55 12.22 -18.54
CA SER A 490 23.84 10.84 -18.96
C SER A 490 25.24 10.40 -18.55
N LYS A 491 26.27 11.25 -18.73
CA LYS A 491 27.64 10.99 -18.26
C LYS A 491 27.71 10.86 -16.73
N ALA A 492 27.02 11.74 -15.99
CA ALA A 492 26.97 11.67 -14.53
C ALA A 492 26.31 10.36 -14.05
N LEU A 493 25.15 10.00 -14.61
CA LEU A 493 24.45 8.75 -14.31
C LEU A 493 25.29 7.51 -14.67
N HIS A 494 25.95 7.49 -15.84
CA HIS A 494 26.79 6.37 -16.26
C HIS A 494 28.06 6.19 -15.42
N LEU A 495 28.53 7.25 -14.74
CA LEU A 495 29.60 7.17 -13.75
C LEU A 495 29.07 6.74 -12.38
N TRP A 496 27.90 7.23 -11.96
CA TRP A 496 27.23 6.81 -10.73
C TRP A 496 26.87 5.32 -10.75
N MET A 497 26.31 4.80 -11.85
CA MET A 497 26.02 3.38 -12.08
C MET A 497 27.26 2.45 -12.08
N LYS A 498 28.47 3.00 -11.96
CA LYS A 498 29.74 2.25 -11.81
C LYS A 498 30.41 2.49 -10.45
N SER A 499 29.68 3.07 -9.52
CA SER A 499 30.17 3.45 -8.19
C SER A 499 29.37 2.71 -7.11
N ARG A 500 30.01 2.48 -5.95
CA ARG A 500 29.37 1.84 -4.79
C ARG A 500 28.11 2.57 -4.31
N ASP A 501 27.99 3.87 -4.59
CA ASP A 501 26.79 4.66 -4.30
C ASP A 501 25.57 4.14 -5.08
N TYR A 502 25.73 3.61 -6.31
CA TYR A 502 24.66 2.92 -7.03
C TYR A 502 24.31 1.59 -6.37
N ASP A 503 25.30 0.74 -6.05
CA ASP A 503 25.08 -0.57 -5.42
C ASP A 503 24.30 -0.44 -4.10
N THR A 504 24.68 0.54 -3.27
CA THR A 504 24.00 0.83 -1.99
C THR A 504 22.60 1.41 -2.21
N ALA A 505 22.42 2.37 -3.13
CA ALA A 505 21.10 2.92 -3.43
C ALA A 505 20.15 1.85 -4.01
N GLN A 506 20.64 0.97 -4.88
CA GLN A 506 19.89 -0.14 -5.46
C GLN A 506 19.47 -1.15 -4.39
N TRP A 507 20.36 -1.50 -3.45
CA TRP A 507 20.01 -2.39 -2.34
C TRP A 507 18.90 -1.80 -1.45
N HIS A 508 19.00 -0.52 -1.07
CA HIS A 508 17.95 0.13 -0.28
C HIS A 508 16.64 0.29 -1.05
N ALA A 509 16.68 0.56 -2.35
CA ALA A 509 15.48 0.57 -3.19
C ALA A 509 14.83 -0.83 -3.24
N GLY A 510 15.65 -1.87 -3.42
CA GLY A 510 15.21 -3.27 -3.31
C GLY A 510 14.51 -3.56 -1.98
N LYS A 511 15.08 -3.14 -0.85
CA LYS A 511 14.44 -3.32 0.47
C LYS A 511 13.13 -2.56 0.68
N ILE A 512 12.88 -1.48 -0.06
CA ILE A 512 11.55 -0.83 -0.08
C ILE A 512 10.58 -1.63 -0.96
N MET A 513 11.04 -2.19 -2.08
CA MET A 513 10.21 -2.97 -2.99
C MET A 513 9.86 -4.34 -2.40
N GLU A 514 10.79 -5.05 -1.74
CA GLU A 514 10.53 -6.31 -1.01
C GLU A 514 9.36 -6.20 -0.01
N LEU A 515 9.13 -5.03 0.59
CA LEU A 515 8.04 -4.77 1.52
C LEU A 515 6.66 -4.57 0.85
N ALA A 516 6.63 -4.33 -0.46
CA ALA A 516 5.41 -4.18 -1.27
C ALA A 516 5.18 -5.36 -2.23
N GLU A 517 6.24 -6.05 -2.65
CA GLU A 517 6.24 -7.15 -3.62
C GLU A 517 5.30 -8.30 -3.24
N PHE A 518 5.35 -8.77 -1.99
CA PHE A 518 4.43 -9.85 -1.55
C PHE A 518 2.97 -9.40 -1.64
N ASP A 519 2.70 -8.12 -1.37
CA ASP A 519 1.35 -7.59 -1.34
C ASP A 519 0.77 -7.39 -2.75
N GLU A 520 1.59 -7.10 -3.77
CA GLU A 520 1.16 -7.16 -5.19
C GLU A 520 1.05 -8.61 -5.68
N PHE A 521 2.06 -9.45 -5.39
CA PHE A 521 2.06 -10.88 -5.74
C PHE A 521 0.82 -11.60 -5.21
N ALA A 522 0.44 -11.40 -3.93
CA ALA A 522 -0.75 -12.01 -3.36
C ALA A 522 -2.03 -11.65 -4.13
N LYS A 523 -2.16 -10.40 -4.57
CA LYS A 523 -3.31 -9.92 -5.37
C LYS A 523 -3.33 -10.53 -6.77
N ASP A 524 -2.18 -10.68 -7.42
CA ASP A 524 -2.05 -11.35 -8.73
C ASP A 524 -2.22 -12.87 -8.66
N PHE A 525 -1.82 -13.49 -7.55
CA PHE A 525 -2.07 -14.89 -7.24
C PHE A 525 -3.52 -15.14 -6.79
N GLY A 526 -4.35 -14.09 -6.68
CA GLY A 526 -5.77 -14.19 -6.36
C GLY A 526 -6.09 -14.44 -4.89
N LEU A 527 -5.12 -14.26 -3.99
CA LEU A 527 -5.38 -14.07 -2.57
C LEU A 527 -5.98 -12.67 -2.33
N VAL A 528 -6.75 -12.54 -1.26
CA VAL A 528 -7.40 -11.29 -0.88
C VAL A 528 -6.99 -10.88 0.54
N ASP A 529 -6.82 -9.58 0.77
CA ASP A 529 -6.52 -8.98 2.07
C ASP A 529 -7.53 -9.41 3.16
N GLY A 530 -7.00 -9.95 4.27
CA GLY A 530 -7.70 -10.34 5.50
C GLY A 530 -7.44 -9.41 6.69
N GLY A 531 -6.60 -8.38 6.54
CA GLY A 531 -6.15 -7.47 7.59
C GLY A 531 -4.82 -7.87 8.23
N SER A 532 -4.43 -7.16 9.30
CA SER A 532 -3.13 -7.30 9.97
C SER A 532 -3.30 -7.26 11.49
N SER A 533 -2.52 -8.06 12.23
CA SER A 533 -2.49 -7.99 13.72
C SER A 533 -1.46 -6.98 14.24
N SER A 534 -0.45 -6.71 13.42
CA SER A 534 0.64 -5.75 13.60
C SER A 534 1.09 -5.27 12.22
N GLU A 535 1.99 -4.29 12.17
CA GLU A 535 2.63 -3.85 10.92
C GLU A 535 3.48 -4.94 10.25
N THR A 536 3.85 -5.97 11.02
CA THR A 536 4.77 -7.05 10.63
C THR A 536 4.11 -8.42 10.42
N GLU A 537 2.79 -8.54 10.65
CA GLU A 537 1.99 -9.76 10.45
C GLU A 537 0.68 -9.45 9.71
N HIS A 538 0.58 -9.93 8.47
CA HIS A 538 -0.52 -9.70 7.54
C HIS A 538 -1.21 -11.02 7.17
N PHE A 539 -2.53 -11.00 7.07
CA PHE A 539 -3.36 -12.16 6.79
C PHE A 539 -3.95 -12.08 5.38
N TYR A 540 -3.89 -13.18 4.65
CA TYR A 540 -4.45 -13.29 3.31
C TYR A 540 -5.43 -14.47 3.28
N ARG A 541 -6.51 -14.33 2.53
CA ARG A 541 -7.68 -15.24 2.53
C ARG A 541 -8.21 -15.47 1.12
N GLY A 542 -8.93 -16.57 0.95
CA GLY A 542 -9.70 -16.82 -0.27
C GLY A 542 -11.10 -16.16 -0.26
N TYR A 543 -11.94 -16.58 -1.21
CA TYR A 543 -13.39 -16.36 -1.20
C TYR A 543 -14.18 -17.42 -0.42
N GLY A 544 -13.51 -18.49 0.04
CA GLY A 544 -14.07 -19.54 0.88
C GLY A 544 -14.51 -19.09 2.29
N ILE A 545 -14.89 -20.07 3.13
CA ILE A 545 -15.36 -19.86 4.51
C ILE A 545 -14.26 -19.36 5.46
N ASP A 546 -12.99 -19.57 5.12
CA ASP A 546 -11.89 -19.37 6.05
C ASP A 546 -11.62 -17.87 6.31
N PRO A 547 -11.35 -17.48 7.57
CA PRO A 547 -10.95 -16.12 7.91
C PRO A 547 -9.63 -15.71 7.25
N PHE A 548 -8.67 -16.64 7.17
CA PHE A 548 -7.38 -16.53 6.51
C PHE A 548 -6.90 -17.91 6.02
N VAL A 549 -6.06 -17.93 4.98
CA VAL A 549 -5.45 -19.14 4.38
C VAL A 549 -3.92 -19.02 4.28
N TYR A 550 -3.37 -17.82 4.47
CA TYR A 550 -1.93 -17.55 4.51
C TYR A 550 -1.63 -16.43 5.51
N ILE A 551 -0.46 -16.48 6.16
CA ILE A 551 0.03 -15.44 7.07
C ILE A 551 1.41 -15.01 6.61
N GLY A 552 1.51 -13.80 6.05
CA GLY A 552 2.78 -13.15 5.75
C GLY A 552 3.35 -12.52 7.01
N ARG A 553 4.60 -12.84 7.35
CA ARG A 553 5.34 -12.20 8.45
C ARG A 553 6.65 -11.62 7.95
N GLN A 554 6.95 -10.39 8.32
CA GLN A 554 8.25 -9.79 8.02
C GLN A 554 9.36 -10.58 8.72
N ALA A 555 10.39 -10.96 7.97
CA ALA A 555 11.51 -11.73 8.51
C ALA A 555 12.38 -10.86 9.44
N PRO A 556 12.93 -11.43 10.54
CA PRO A 556 13.90 -10.73 11.39
C PRO A 556 15.25 -10.67 10.67
N GLY A 557 15.43 -9.63 9.84
CA GLY A 557 16.53 -9.53 8.88
C GLY A 557 16.31 -10.40 7.64
N ASP A 558 17.36 -10.64 6.85
CA ASP A 558 17.26 -11.34 5.55
C ASP A 558 16.92 -12.85 5.63
N VAL A 559 16.75 -13.42 6.84
CA VAL A 559 16.52 -14.87 7.03
C VAL A 559 15.04 -15.22 6.86
N LYS A 560 14.63 -15.35 5.59
CA LYS A 560 13.34 -15.90 5.18
C LYS A 560 13.17 -17.34 5.72
N ARG A 561 12.03 -17.66 6.33
CA ARG A 561 11.74 -18.99 6.89
C ARG A 561 10.25 -19.35 6.82
N PHE A 562 9.96 -20.61 6.53
CA PHE A 562 8.64 -21.17 6.78
C PHE A 562 8.48 -21.44 8.28
N ILE A 563 7.30 -21.17 8.81
CA ILE A 563 7.01 -21.29 10.25
C ILE A 563 6.22 -22.56 10.56
N GLY A 564 5.40 -23.05 9.62
CA GLY A 564 4.50 -24.18 9.78
C GLY A 564 3.10 -23.88 9.24
N ALA A 565 2.10 -24.65 9.65
CA ALA A 565 0.74 -24.61 9.11
C ALA A 565 -0.34 -24.60 10.22
N GLY A 566 -1.56 -24.21 9.84
CA GLY A 566 -2.74 -24.22 10.71
C GLY A 566 -3.75 -25.29 10.30
N PHE A 567 -4.40 -25.89 11.29
CA PHE A 567 -5.55 -26.79 11.13
C PHE A 567 -6.68 -26.36 12.07
N VAL A 568 -7.93 -26.59 11.68
CA VAL A 568 -9.11 -26.31 12.53
C VAL A 568 -9.57 -27.60 13.21
N ALA A 569 -9.76 -27.56 14.53
CA ALA A 569 -10.36 -28.65 15.28
C ALA A 569 -11.89 -28.65 15.10
N GLU A 570 -12.45 -29.78 14.66
CA GLU A 570 -13.90 -29.96 14.51
C GLU A 570 -14.64 -29.80 15.85
N THR A 571 -14.05 -30.30 16.95
CA THR A 571 -14.67 -30.23 18.27
C THR A 571 -13.78 -29.56 19.31
N ALA A 572 -14.41 -29.03 20.36
CA ALA A 572 -13.74 -28.54 21.54
C ALA A 572 -12.84 -29.61 22.19
N ALA A 573 -13.23 -30.89 22.12
CA ALA A 573 -12.48 -32.00 22.68
C ALA A 573 -11.18 -32.28 21.91
N ASP A 574 -11.12 -31.99 20.62
CA ASP A 574 -9.91 -32.15 19.80
C ASP A 574 -8.93 -30.99 20.00
N PHE A 575 -9.44 -29.77 20.17
CA PHE A 575 -8.63 -28.67 20.69
C PHE A 575 -8.06 -29.00 22.08
N ASP A 576 -8.90 -29.56 22.96
CA ASP A 576 -8.50 -30.03 24.28
C ASP A 576 -7.52 -31.21 24.24
N ARG A 577 -7.46 -31.99 23.15
CA ARG A 577 -6.39 -32.98 22.94
C ARG A 577 -5.09 -32.29 22.55
N GLY A 578 -5.15 -31.32 21.63
CA GLY A 578 -3.99 -30.50 21.21
C GLY A 578 -3.30 -29.81 22.39
N THR A 579 -4.05 -29.16 23.28
CA THR A 579 -3.49 -28.48 24.47
C THR A 579 -2.82 -29.41 25.48
N LYS A 580 -2.98 -30.73 25.35
CA LYS A 580 -2.38 -31.75 26.22
C LYS A 580 -1.13 -32.43 25.60
N VAL A 581 -0.75 -32.06 24.38
CA VAL A 581 0.49 -32.53 23.73
C VAL A 581 1.72 -31.91 24.41
N VAL A 582 2.80 -32.68 24.55
CA VAL A 582 4.04 -32.21 25.20
C VAL A 582 4.67 -31.11 24.35
N GLY A 583 4.86 -29.92 24.94
CA GLY A 583 5.39 -28.75 24.24
C GLY A 583 4.33 -27.90 23.53
N ALA A 584 3.04 -28.11 23.81
CA ALA A 584 1.95 -27.25 23.34
C ALA A 584 2.03 -25.84 23.97
N GLU A 585 1.93 -24.80 23.15
CA GLU A 585 2.00 -23.38 23.54
C GLU A 585 0.70 -22.66 23.12
N LEU A 586 0.00 -21.99 24.04
CA LEU A 586 -1.17 -21.18 23.68
C LEU A 586 -0.78 -19.96 22.84
N VAL A 587 -1.56 -19.67 21.80
CA VAL A 587 -1.32 -18.55 20.87
C VAL A 587 -2.33 -17.43 21.13
N ASP A 588 -1.86 -16.18 21.25
CA ASP A 588 -2.73 -15.02 21.33
C ASP A 588 -3.35 -14.73 19.95
N VAL A 589 -4.63 -15.06 19.82
CA VAL A 589 -5.45 -14.82 18.61
C VAL A 589 -6.42 -13.65 18.77
N SER A 590 -6.24 -12.81 19.79
CA SER A 590 -7.12 -11.64 20.07
C SER A 590 -7.24 -10.64 18.91
N LYS A 591 -6.27 -10.65 17.99
CA LYS A 591 -6.22 -9.83 16.78
C LYS A 591 -6.35 -10.61 15.48
N TYR A 592 -6.51 -11.94 15.53
CA TYR A 592 -6.55 -12.77 14.32
C TYR A 592 -7.93 -12.65 13.66
N PRO A 593 -8.04 -12.64 12.33
CA PRO A 593 -9.34 -12.69 11.66
C PRO A 593 -10.14 -13.91 12.12
N GLY A 594 -11.39 -13.70 12.54
CA GLY A 594 -12.25 -14.74 13.10
C GLY A 594 -12.02 -15.07 14.59
N GLY A 595 -10.92 -14.63 15.21
CA GLY A 595 -10.64 -14.85 16.63
C GLY A 595 -10.53 -16.32 17.02
N GLY A 596 -11.35 -16.74 18.00
CA GLY A 596 -11.39 -18.11 18.54
C GLY A 596 -10.33 -18.38 19.61
N GLN A 597 -9.84 -19.61 19.65
CA GLN A 597 -8.71 -20.06 20.47
C GLN A 597 -7.69 -20.80 19.59
N ALA A 598 -6.41 -20.79 19.97
CA ALA A 598 -5.38 -21.51 19.23
C ALA A 598 -4.24 -22.04 20.11
N VAL A 599 -3.66 -23.16 19.69
CA VAL A 599 -2.50 -23.79 20.34
C VAL A 599 -1.47 -24.22 19.29
N SER A 600 -0.22 -23.83 19.49
CA SER A 600 0.93 -24.18 18.67
C SER A 600 1.59 -25.46 19.22
N LEU A 601 1.66 -26.49 18.40
CA LEU A 601 2.50 -27.67 18.61
C LEU A 601 3.81 -27.52 17.82
N LYS A 602 4.85 -28.26 18.20
CA LYS A 602 6.05 -28.45 17.36
C LYS A 602 6.07 -29.87 16.81
N ASP A 603 6.26 -30.00 15.50
CA ASP A 603 6.49 -31.28 14.84
C ASP A 603 7.93 -31.80 15.08
N PRO A 604 8.28 -33.02 14.63
CA PRO A 604 9.64 -33.58 14.79
C PRO A 604 10.75 -32.84 14.01
N ASN A 605 10.43 -31.81 13.23
CA ASN A 605 11.36 -30.97 12.46
C ASN A 605 11.47 -29.55 13.05
N GLY A 606 10.63 -29.21 14.05
CA GLY A 606 10.57 -27.90 14.69
C GLY A 606 9.59 -26.90 14.04
N TYR A 607 8.83 -27.31 13.01
CA TYR A 607 7.77 -26.49 12.45
C TYR A 607 6.57 -26.40 13.40
N SER A 608 5.87 -25.27 13.34
CA SER A 608 4.74 -24.92 14.19
C SER A 608 3.44 -25.45 13.58
N VAL A 609 2.81 -26.44 14.21
CA VAL A 609 1.49 -26.93 13.80
C VAL A 609 0.45 -26.31 14.71
N VAL A 610 -0.26 -25.31 14.22
CA VAL A 610 -1.25 -24.55 15.00
C VAL A 610 -2.62 -25.21 14.87
N ILE A 611 -3.26 -25.53 15.98
CA ILE A 611 -4.64 -26.02 16.03
C ILE A 611 -5.53 -24.86 16.49
N HIS A 612 -6.43 -24.42 15.63
CA HIS A 612 -7.44 -23.39 15.90
C HIS A 612 -8.78 -24.03 16.29
N TRP A 613 -9.56 -23.34 17.11
CA TRP A 613 -10.93 -23.71 17.47
C TRP A 613 -11.80 -22.46 17.70
N ASP A 614 -13.13 -22.62 17.57
CA ASP A 614 -14.14 -21.56 17.76
C ASP A 614 -13.89 -20.26 16.94
N GLN A 615 -13.32 -20.39 15.74
CA GLN A 615 -13.13 -19.26 14.83
C GLN A 615 -14.43 -18.87 14.14
N GLN A 616 -14.73 -17.56 14.09
CA GLN A 616 -15.88 -17.05 13.35
C GLN A 616 -15.62 -17.14 11.83
N LEU A 617 -16.20 -18.17 11.21
CA LEU A 617 -16.17 -18.39 9.76
C LEU A 617 -16.85 -17.23 8.98
N ARG A 618 -16.39 -17.02 7.74
CA ARG A 618 -16.89 -16.01 6.82
C ARG A 618 -18.04 -16.54 5.97
N ARG A 619 -18.93 -15.65 5.51
CA ARG A 619 -19.92 -15.96 4.47
C ARG A 619 -19.23 -16.07 3.10
N THR A 620 -19.43 -17.19 2.44
CA THR A 620 -19.08 -17.42 1.03
C THR A 620 -20.06 -16.72 0.06
N PRO A 621 -19.64 -16.50 -1.20
CA PRO A 621 -20.55 -16.32 -2.32
C PRO A 621 -21.55 -17.48 -2.47
N ASP A 622 -22.72 -17.21 -3.06
CA ASP A 622 -23.76 -18.23 -3.28
C ASP A 622 -23.43 -19.18 -4.47
N HIS A 623 -22.36 -18.88 -5.22
CA HIS A 623 -21.71 -19.68 -6.25
C HIS A 623 -20.23 -19.27 -6.32
N GLY A 624 -19.32 -20.20 -6.61
CA GLY A 624 -17.90 -19.90 -6.66
C GLY A 624 -17.48 -19.04 -7.86
N ILE A 625 -16.26 -18.49 -7.81
CA ILE A 625 -15.85 -17.36 -8.67
C ILE A 625 -14.97 -17.86 -9.82
N SER A 626 -15.61 -18.22 -10.92
CA SER A 626 -14.96 -18.63 -12.17
C SER A 626 -14.63 -17.41 -13.05
N ALA A 627 -13.59 -17.53 -13.88
CA ALA A 627 -13.36 -16.64 -15.02
C ALA A 627 -14.50 -16.71 -16.06
N LEU A 628 -15.36 -17.74 -15.99
CA LEU A 628 -16.57 -17.92 -16.80
C LEU A 628 -17.79 -17.25 -16.17
N GLU A 629 -18.36 -16.23 -16.82
CA GLU A 629 -19.69 -15.73 -16.41
C GLU A 629 -20.76 -16.81 -16.62
N GLY A 630 -21.36 -17.27 -15.52
CA GLY A 630 -22.48 -18.21 -15.54
C GLY A 630 -22.12 -19.68 -15.77
N ARG A 631 -20.87 -20.09 -15.49
CA ARG A 631 -20.37 -21.49 -15.44
C ARG A 631 -21.06 -22.48 -16.42
N PRO A 632 -21.07 -22.21 -17.74
CA PRO A 632 -21.92 -22.92 -18.69
C PRO A 632 -21.31 -24.27 -19.10
N PRO A 633 -22.10 -25.36 -19.21
CA PRO A 633 -21.59 -26.74 -19.29
C PRO A 633 -20.59 -26.95 -20.43
N VAL A 634 -19.46 -27.61 -20.15
CA VAL A 634 -18.42 -27.87 -21.15
C VAL A 634 -18.98 -28.73 -22.29
N ASN A 635 -18.84 -28.25 -23.54
CA ASN A 635 -19.22 -29.00 -24.72
C ASN A 635 -18.12 -30.02 -25.06
N GLY A 636 -18.44 -31.30 -25.02
CA GLY A 636 -17.58 -32.37 -25.51
C GLY A 636 -17.60 -32.49 -27.04
N ALA A 637 -16.80 -33.42 -27.57
CA ALA A 637 -16.80 -33.73 -29.00
C ALA A 637 -18.15 -34.29 -29.48
N LEU A 638 -18.77 -35.17 -28.66
CA LEU A 638 -20.02 -35.89 -28.95
C LEU A 638 -21.26 -35.22 -28.32
N ASP A 639 -21.15 -34.71 -27.10
CA ASP A 639 -22.24 -34.03 -26.38
C ASP A 639 -22.05 -32.51 -26.39
N LYS A 640 -22.93 -31.80 -27.13
CA LYS A 640 -22.90 -30.34 -27.29
C LYS A 640 -24.19 -29.74 -26.73
N ARG A 641 -24.13 -29.44 -25.43
CA ARG A 641 -25.22 -28.90 -24.60
C ARG A 641 -25.45 -27.41 -24.85
N ARG A 642 -24.38 -26.60 -24.91
CA ARG A 642 -24.45 -25.16 -25.24
C ARG A 642 -24.83 -25.01 -26.71
N ARG A 643 -26.00 -24.41 -26.99
CA ARG A 643 -26.60 -24.29 -28.34
C ARG A 643 -27.04 -22.84 -28.59
N GLY A 644 -26.34 -22.12 -29.47
CA GLY A 644 -26.56 -20.69 -29.70
C GLY A 644 -25.98 -19.77 -28.61
N GLU A 645 -25.62 -20.34 -27.47
CA GLU A 645 -24.91 -19.70 -26.36
C GLU A 645 -23.39 -19.76 -26.57
N TYR A 646 -22.68 -18.73 -26.14
CA TYR A 646 -21.23 -18.62 -26.27
C TYR A 646 -20.58 -18.31 -24.93
N THR A 647 -19.59 -19.11 -24.53
CA THR A 647 -18.73 -18.80 -23.40
C THR A 647 -17.94 -17.51 -23.67
N ARG A 648 -17.87 -16.63 -22.67
CA ARG A 648 -16.99 -15.47 -22.63
C ARG A 648 -16.27 -15.49 -21.29
N MET A 649 -14.97 -15.27 -21.35
CA MET A 649 -14.06 -15.34 -20.21
C MET A 649 -13.54 -13.94 -19.89
N LYS A 650 -13.21 -13.65 -18.64
CA LYS A 650 -12.59 -12.37 -18.23
C LYS A 650 -11.17 -12.59 -17.76
N GLU A 651 -10.22 -11.85 -18.34
CA GLU A 651 -8.82 -11.84 -17.90
C GLU A 651 -8.71 -11.32 -16.46
N GLY A 652 -7.87 -11.97 -15.65
CA GLY A 652 -7.64 -11.63 -14.25
C GLY A 652 -6.96 -12.77 -13.48
N PRO A 653 -6.70 -12.59 -12.17
CA PRO A 653 -6.08 -13.59 -11.31
C PRO A 653 -7.01 -14.78 -11.03
N SER A 654 -6.44 -15.98 -10.85
CA SER A 654 -7.17 -17.14 -10.32
C SER A 654 -7.49 -16.92 -8.85
N LEU A 655 -8.71 -16.47 -8.53
CA LEU A 655 -9.08 -16.21 -7.14
C LEU A 655 -9.03 -17.51 -6.32
N VAL A 656 -8.33 -17.44 -5.19
CA VAL A 656 -8.17 -18.57 -4.26
C VAL A 656 -9.49 -18.84 -3.54
N HIS A 657 -9.93 -20.10 -3.54
CA HIS A 657 -11.05 -20.58 -2.75
C HIS A 657 -10.62 -20.85 -1.30
N LYS A 658 -9.71 -21.82 -1.11
CA LYS A 658 -9.18 -22.32 0.17
C LYS A 658 -7.69 -22.71 0.06
N LEU A 659 -7.02 -22.90 1.19
CA LEU A 659 -5.83 -23.74 1.27
C LEU A 659 -6.28 -25.21 1.16
N GLY A 660 -5.71 -25.98 0.24
CA GLY A 660 -5.98 -27.42 0.11
C GLY A 660 -4.99 -28.26 0.90
N HIS A 661 -3.69 -28.07 0.62
CA HIS A 661 -2.61 -28.82 1.27
C HIS A 661 -1.34 -28.00 1.45
N MET A 662 -0.45 -28.48 2.32
CA MET A 662 0.95 -28.06 2.37
C MET A 662 1.87 -29.29 2.34
N GLY A 663 3.11 -29.12 1.91
CA GLY A 663 4.07 -30.21 1.84
C GLY A 663 5.49 -29.81 2.15
N TYR A 664 6.27 -30.76 2.68
CA TYR A 664 7.71 -30.58 2.88
C TYR A 664 8.50 -31.88 2.75
N THR A 665 9.81 -31.71 2.56
CA THR A 665 10.81 -32.77 2.43
C THR A 665 11.67 -32.80 3.69
N THR A 666 11.91 -33.97 4.29
CA THR A 666 12.76 -34.11 5.49
C THR A 666 13.55 -35.42 5.50
N ASP A 667 14.77 -35.41 6.04
CA ASP A 667 15.53 -36.62 6.37
C ASP A 667 14.89 -37.41 7.54
N ASN A 668 14.21 -36.72 8.45
CA ASN A 668 13.51 -37.28 9.61
C ASN A 668 12.11 -37.87 9.26
N TRP A 669 11.97 -38.46 8.07
CA TRP A 669 10.67 -38.83 7.48
C TRP A 669 9.87 -39.80 8.34
N ASP A 670 10.49 -40.86 8.88
CA ASP A 670 9.76 -41.93 9.59
C ASP A 670 9.18 -41.44 10.92
N ALA A 671 9.93 -40.62 11.68
CA ALA A 671 9.43 -40.04 12.92
C ALA A 671 8.36 -38.97 12.65
N THR A 672 8.52 -38.19 11.58
CA THR A 672 7.53 -37.20 11.13
C THR A 672 6.21 -37.87 10.73
N SER A 673 6.29 -38.86 9.84
CA SER A 673 5.17 -39.66 9.35
C SER A 673 4.42 -40.32 10.51
N ALA A 674 5.14 -40.91 11.46
CA ALA A 674 4.55 -41.51 12.66
C ALA A 674 3.91 -40.47 13.60
N TRP A 675 4.50 -39.29 13.78
CA TRP A 675 3.97 -38.24 14.66
C TRP A 675 2.64 -37.68 14.14
N TYR A 676 2.56 -37.34 12.85
CA TYR A 676 1.32 -36.81 12.26
C TYR A 676 0.16 -37.83 12.33
N GLN A 677 0.42 -39.11 12.03
CA GLN A 677 -0.57 -40.20 12.16
C GLN A 677 -0.95 -40.55 13.63
N GLN A 678 -0.21 -40.05 14.63
CA GLN A 678 -0.49 -40.30 16.05
C GLN A 678 -1.17 -39.12 16.75
N GLN A 679 -0.85 -37.88 16.36
CA GLN A 679 -1.48 -36.68 16.95
C GLN A 679 -2.77 -36.30 16.23
N PHE A 680 -2.80 -36.46 14.90
CA PHE A 680 -3.92 -36.11 14.02
C PHE A 680 -4.53 -37.36 13.39
N ASN A 681 -5.75 -37.22 12.85
CA ASN A 681 -6.43 -38.23 12.04
C ASN A 681 -5.89 -38.30 10.60
N PHE A 682 -4.57 -38.13 10.39
CA PHE A 682 -3.99 -38.27 9.05
C PHE A 682 -3.88 -39.73 8.64
N VAL A 683 -4.40 -40.07 7.46
CA VAL A 683 -4.30 -41.41 6.85
C VAL A 683 -3.83 -41.30 5.40
N PRO A 684 -2.96 -42.21 4.91
CA PRO A 684 -2.43 -42.11 3.56
C PRO A 684 -3.51 -42.42 2.51
N THR A 685 -3.56 -41.61 1.46
CA THR A 685 -4.30 -41.90 0.22
C THR A 685 -3.36 -42.56 -0.77
N ASP A 686 -2.24 -41.90 -1.06
CA ASP A 686 -1.17 -42.43 -1.91
C ASP A 686 0.14 -42.56 -1.11
N MET A 687 0.84 -43.68 -1.27
CA MET A 687 2.16 -43.92 -0.68
C MET A 687 3.14 -44.42 -1.75
N LEU A 688 4.17 -43.63 -2.03
CA LEU A 688 5.11 -43.86 -3.12
C LEU A 688 6.41 -44.47 -2.60
N HIS A 689 6.84 -45.56 -3.21
CA HIS A 689 8.09 -46.24 -2.89
C HIS A 689 9.21 -45.90 -3.88
N ALA A 690 10.45 -46.06 -3.45
CA ALA A 690 11.63 -45.83 -4.29
C ALA A 690 11.65 -46.76 -5.53
N PRO A 691 12.17 -46.30 -6.68
CA PRO A 691 12.34 -47.13 -7.86
C PRO A 691 13.13 -48.41 -7.61
N GLY A 692 12.52 -49.56 -7.92
CA GLY A 692 13.10 -50.88 -7.68
C GLY A 692 13.24 -51.28 -6.20
N ASN A 693 12.71 -50.51 -5.23
CA ASN A 693 12.73 -50.84 -3.81
C ASN A 693 11.37 -50.53 -3.14
N THR A 694 10.46 -51.50 -3.20
CA THR A 694 9.10 -51.44 -2.64
C THR A 694 9.03 -51.35 -1.11
N ALA A 695 10.16 -51.52 -0.41
CA ALA A 695 10.27 -51.46 1.05
C ALA A 695 10.79 -50.11 1.57
N LEU A 696 11.09 -49.15 0.69
CA LEU A 696 11.49 -47.79 1.06
C LEU A 696 10.46 -46.80 0.54
N ASP A 697 9.55 -46.37 1.42
CA ASP A 697 8.61 -45.29 1.13
C ASP A 697 9.34 -43.93 1.12
N VAL A 698 9.11 -43.15 0.07
CA VAL A 698 9.81 -41.88 -0.24
C VAL A 698 8.89 -40.67 -0.36
N ALA A 699 7.59 -40.87 -0.57
CA ALA A 699 6.58 -39.82 -0.45
C ALA A 699 5.24 -40.39 0.02
N VAL A 700 4.46 -39.59 0.74
CA VAL A 700 3.11 -39.96 1.18
C VAL A 700 2.18 -38.75 1.11
N PHE A 701 0.98 -38.97 0.60
CA PHE A 701 -0.10 -38.01 0.47
C PHE A 701 -1.16 -38.35 1.53
N PHE A 702 -1.26 -37.55 2.58
CA PHE A 702 -2.17 -37.77 3.72
C PHE A 702 -3.47 -36.97 3.57
N ARG A 703 -4.62 -37.65 3.64
CA ARG A 703 -5.93 -37.04 3.88
C ARG A 703 -6.28 -37.05 5.37
N LEU A 704 -7.26 -36.25 5.78
CA LEU A 704 -7.90 -36.38 7.08
C LEU A 704 -8.92 -37.53 7.05
N ASP A 705 -8.90 -38.42 8.04
CA ASP A 705 -9.92 -39.44 8.20
C ASP A 705 -11.18 -38.84 8.82
N CYS A 706 -12.20 -38.65 7.99
CA CYS A 706 -13.55 -38.24 8.36
C CYS A 706 -14.57 -39.38 8.07
N GLY A 707 -14.11 -40.63 8.08
CA GLY A 707 -14.92 -41.82 7.82
C GLY A 707 -15.57 -41.81 6.43
N LYS A 708 -16.90 -41.86 6.38
CA LYS A 708 -17.67 -41.83 5.12
C LYS A 708 -17.66 -40.48 4.40
N THR A 709 -17.32 -39.38 5.07
CA THR A 709 -17.29 -38.04 4.47
C THR A 709 -16.17 -37.96 3.44
N TYR A 710 -16.49 -37.50 2.23
CA TYR A 710 -15.49 -37.23 1.21
C TYR A 710 -14.69 -35.97 1.56
N VAL A 711 -13.38 -36.10 1.56
CA VAL A 711 -12.38 -35.04 1.78
C VAL A 711 -11.47 -34.94 0.56
N ASP A 712 -10.64 -33.89 0.48
CA ASP A 712 -9.63 -33.76 -0.58
C ASP A 712 -8.68 -34.96 -0.62
N HIS A 713 -8.15 -35.31 -1.80
CA HIS A 713 -7.14 -36.36 -1.99
C HIS A 713 -6.05 -36.36 -0.90
N HIS A 714 -5.56 -35.17 -0.54
CA HIS A 714 -4.66 -34.95 0.58
C HIS A 714 -4.73 -33.52 1.09
N ASN A 715 -4.33 -33.33 2.36
CA ASN A 715 -4.10 -32.04 3.00
C ASN A 715 -2.64 -31.88 3.49
N PHE A 716 -1.85 -32.97 3.46
CA PHE A 716 -0.41 -32.95 3.80
C PHE A 716 0.39 -33.88 2.87
N LEU A 717 1.44 -33.34 2.23
CA LEU A 717 2.45 -34.10 1.46
C LEU A 717 3.76 -34.19 2.25
N LEU A 718 4.24 -35.41 2.52
CA LEU A 718 5.51 -35.64 3.22
C LEU A 718 6.49 -36.43 2.35
N ALA A 719 7.53 -35.76 1.86
CA ALA A 719 8.59 -36.35 1.04
C ALA A 719 9.86 -36.65 1.87
N ARG A 720 10.58 -37.72 1.50
CA ARG A 720 11.84 -38.12 2.15
C ARG A 720 13.03 -37.41 1.50
N GLY A 721 13.82 -36.71 2.31
CA GLY A 721 15.02 -36.00 1.86
C GLY A 721 16.20 -36.92 1.55
N ASP A 722 16.97 -36.55 0.53
CA ASP A 722 18.29 -37.12 0.21
C ASP A 722 19.44 -36.44 0.97
N ARG A 723 19.14 -35.33 1.66
CA ARG A 723 20.09 -34.41 2.32
C ARG A 723 19.67 -34.13 3.76
N PRO A 724 20.61 -33.78 4.65
CA PRO A 724 20.30 -33.46 6.04
C PRO A 724 19.34 -32.27 6.21
N GLY A 725 18.39 -32.40 7.14
CA GLY A 725 17.42 -31.37 7.50
C GLY A 725 16.12 -31.36 6.70
N THR A 726 15.38 -30.26 6.82
CA THR A 726 14.00 -30.11 6.32
C THR A 726 13.85 -28.88 5.42
N SER A 727 13.13 -29.03 4.31
CA SER A 727 12.82 -27.96 3.36
C SER A 727 11.38 -28.05 2.90
N VAL A 728 10.67 -26.91 2.84
CA VAL A 728 9.32 -26.83 2.25
C VAL A 728 9.34 -27.34 0.81
N HIS A 729 8.28 -28.08 0.46
CA HIS A 729 8.02 -28.53 -0.91
C HIS A 729 7.13 -27.50 -1.59
N HIS A 730 5.95 -27.21 -1.02
CA HIS A 730 5.07 -26.08 -1.39
C HIS A 730 3.89 -25.89 -0.43
N SER A 731 3.12 -24.80 -0.61
CA SER A 731 1.74 -24.64 -0.10
C SER A 731 0.76 -24.50 -1.27
N SER A 732 -0.43 -25.08 -1.18
CA SER A 732 -1.32 -25.28 -2.33
C SER A 732 -2.74 -24.77 -2.14
N PHE A 733 -3.24 -24.05 -3.13
CA PHE A 733 -4.47 -23.25 -3.06
C PHE A 733 -5.45 -23.64 -4.16
N GLU A 734 -6.68 -23.97 -3.76
CA GLU A 734 -7.73 -24.38 -4.70
C GLU A 734 -8.29 -23.15 -5.44
N VAL A 735 -8.55 -23.30 -6.74
CA VAL A 735 -9.21 -22.30 -7.58
C VAL A 735 -10.41 -22.93 -8.32
N GLU A 736 -11.42 -22.12 -8.67
CA GLU A 736 -12.77 -22.59 -9.00
C GLU A 736 -12.84 -23.66 -10.10
N ASP A 737 -12.09 -23.53 -11.19
CA ASP A 737 -12.04 -24.49 -12.30
C ASP A 737 -10.81 -24.31 -13.20
N ILE A 738 -10.62 -25.28 -14.11
CA ILE A 738 -9.48 -25.37 -15.04
C ILE A 738 -9.39 -24.14 -15.96
N ASP A 739 -10.51 -23.64 -16.49
CA ASP A 739 -10.52 -22.44 -17.33
C ASP A 739 -10.03 -21.22 -16.52
N THR A 740 -10.45 -21.10 -15.26
CA THR A 740 -9.96 -20.07 -14.33
C THR A 740 -8.45 -20.22 -14.08
N GLN A 741 -7.97 -21.42 -13.76
CA GLN A 741 -6.55 -21.69 -13.51
C GLN A 741 -5.66 -21.33 -14.71
N PHE A 742 -6.03 -21.77 -15.91
CA PHE A 742 -5.29 -21.45 -17.14
C PHE A 742 -5.21 -19.94 -17.43
N MET A 743 -6.19 -19.16 -16.96
CA MET A 743 -6.20 -17.71 -17.13
C MET A 743 -5.38 -16.98 -16.07
N GLY A 744 -5.40 -17.42 -14.81
CA GLY A 744 -4.50 -16.88 -13.79
C GLY A 744 -3.03 -17.24 -14.06
N HIS A 745 -2.74 -18.40 -14.65
CA HIS A 745 -1.41 -18.74 -15.13
C HIS A 745 -0.90 -17.70 -16.14
N GLN A 746 -1.69 -17.41 -17.18
CA GLN A 746 -1.36 -16.38 -18.18
C GLN A 746 -1.30 -14.98 -17.58
N TRP A 747 -2.09 -14.68 -16.55
CA TRP A 747 -2.01 -13.43 -15.78
C TRP A 747 -0.67 -13.30 -15.05
N LEU A 748 -0.23 -14.37 -14.37
CA LEU A 748 1.03 -14.41 -13.63
C LEU A 748 2.25 -14.36 -14.57
N GLU A 749 2.23 -15.08 -15.70
CA GLU A 749 3.24 -14.95 -16.77
C GLU A 749 3.33 -13.51 -17.28
N LYS A 750 2.18 -12.88 -17.57
CA LYS A 750 2.07 -11.50 -18.09
C LYS A 750 2.50 -10.45 -17.07
N LYS A 751 2.37 -10.72 -15.78
CA LYS A 751 2.89 -9.89 -14.69
C LYS A 751 4.38 -10.12 -14.41
N GLY A 752 4.99 -11.19 -14.93
CA GLY A 752 6.42 -11.48 -14.81
C GLY A 752 6.83 -12.20 -13.54
N HIS A 753 5.89 -12.91 -12.88
CA HIS A 753 6.18 -13.73 -11.70
C HIS A 753 6.99 -14.99 -12.10
N GLU A 754 7.74 -15.58 -11.16
CA GLU A 754 8.67 -16.68 -11.48
C GLU A 754 7.97 -18.05 -11.44
N LEU A 755 7.75 -18.63 -12.64
CA LEU A 755 7.17 -19.96 -12.82
C LEU A 755 8.17 -21.07 -12.44
N VAL A 756 7.77 -21.97 -11.56
CA VAL A 756 8.52 -23.17 -11.15
C VAL A 756 8.18 -24.37 -12.03
N TRP A 757 6.89 -24.66 -12.20
CA TRP A 757 6.42 -25.82 -12.98
C TRP A 757 4.95 -25.68 -13.38
N GLY A 758 4.63 -25.99 -14.63
CA GLY A 758 3.24 -26.06 -15.10
C GLY A 758 3.01 -25.32 -16.43
N ILE A 759 1.77 -25.24 -16.91
CA ILE A 759 0.60 -25.97 -16.39
C ILE A 759 0.76 -27.47 -16.67
N GLY A 760 0.35 -28.31 -15.71
CA GLY A 760 0.26 -29.76 -15.91
C GLY A 760 -0.97 -30.37 -15.25
N ARG A 761 -1.07 -31.70 -15.28
CA ARG A 761 -2.00 -32.48 -14.46
C ARG A 761 -1.26 -33.60 -13.75
N HIS A 762 -1.46 -33.72 -12.44
CA HIS A 762 -0.86 -34.76 -11.61
C HIS A 762 -1.41 -36.15 -11.93
N VAL A 763 -0.61 -37.19 -11.64
CA VAL A 763 -1.09 -38.59 -11.57
C VAL A 763 -1.80 -38.84 -10.24
N HIS A 764 -1.32 -38.23 -9.17
CA HIS A 764 -1.82 -38.39 -7.81
C HIS A 764 -2.89 -37.31 -7.53
N GLY A 765 -4.08 -37.71 -7.08
CA GLY A 765 -5.22 -36.81 -6.86
C GLY A 765 -5.77 -36.09 -8.09
N SER A 766 -5.35 -36.44 -9.31
CA SER A 766 -5.79 -35.91 -10.61
C SER A 766 -5.72 -34.38 -10.83
N GLN A 767 -5.24 -33.60 -9.86
CA GLN A 767 -5.21 -32.13 -9.85
C GLN A 767 -4.55 -31.54 -11.10
N VAL A 768 -5.18 -30.54 -11.72
CA VAL A 768 -4.47 -29.59 -12.62
C VAL A 768 -3.63 -28.68 -11.73
N PHE A 769 -2.37 -28.43 -12.10
CA PHE A 769 -1.42 -27.70 -11.28
C PHE A 769 -0.66 -26.62 -12.08
N ASP A 770 -0.29 -25.55 -11.38
CA ASP A 770 0.84 -24.72 -11.73
C ASP A 770 1.48 -24.09 -10.48
N TYR A 771 2.81 -24.05 -10.49
CA TYR A 771 3.66 -23.76 -9.34
C TYR A 771 4.50 -22.51 -9.59
N TRP A 772 4.53 -21.61 -8.62
CA TRP A 772 5.17 -20.30 -8.67
C TRP A 772 6.04 -20.08 -7.44
N TYR A 773 7.10 -19.27 -7.55
CA TYR A 773 7.75 -18.71 -6.36
C TYR A 773 6.98 -17.47 -5.89
N ASP A 774 6.77 -17.34 -4.59
CA ASP A 774 6.47 -16.05 -3.98
C ASP A 774 7.73 -15.16 -3.92
N PRO A 775 7.62 -13.86 -3.60
CA PRO A 775 8.77 -12.98 -3.37
C PRO A 775 9.69 -13.42 -2.19
N SER A 776 9.30 -14.43 -1.41
CA SER A 776 10.16 -15.08 -0.42
C SER A 776 10.96 -16.28 -0.98
N HIS A 777 10.75 -16.67 -2.24
CA HIS A 777 11.18 -17.93 -2.86
C HIS A 777 10.67 -19.21 -2.15
N PHE A 778 9.50 -19.14 -1.51
CA PHE A 778 8.70 -20.33 -1.24
C PHE A 778 7.88 -20.70 -2.48
N ILE A 779 7.82 -21.99 -2.79
CA ILE A 779 6.98 -22.49 -3.87
C ILE A 779 5.53 -22.52 -3.37
N ILE A 780 4.61 -21.98 -4.17
CA ILE A 780 3.17 -22.14 -3.97
C ILE A 780 2.49 -22.62 -5.25
N GLU A 781 1.36 -23.31 -5.09
CA GLU A 781 0.63 -24.01 -6.15
C GLU A 781 -0.80 -23.45 -6.26
N HIS A 782 -1.25 -23.19 -7.49
CA HIS A 782 -2.69 -23.19 -7.81
C HIS A 782 -3.09 -24.61 -8.21
N PHE A 783 -4.25 -25.07 -7.74
CA PHE A 783 -4.84 -26.32 -8.23
C PHE A 783 -6.35 -26.23 -8.50
N ALA A 784 -6.81 -27.03 -9.46
CA ALA A 784 -8.22 -27.26 -9.73
C ALA A 784 -8.47 -28.72 -10.14
N ASP A 785 -9.74 -29.15 -10.12
CA ASP A 785 -10.18 -30.47 -10.61
C ASP A 785 -9.46 -31.65 -9.92
N GLY A 786 -9.35 -31.57 -8.59
CA GLY A 786 -8.76 -32.61 -7.73
C GLY A 786 -9.78 -33.66 -7.26
N ASP A 787 -9.29 -34.89 -7.06
CA ASP A 787 -10.10 -35.99 -6.55
C ASP A 787 -10.49 -35.82 -5.07
N VAL A 788 -11.66 -36.36 -4.72
CA VAL A 788 -12.14 -36.49 -3.33
C VAL A 788 -12.31 -37.95 -2.93
N VAL A 789 -11.97 -38.25 -1.68
CA VAL A 789 -11.70 -39.61 -1.17
C VAL A 789 -12.22 -39.77 0.27
N ASN A 790 -12.41 -41.01 0.74
CA ASN A 790 -12.96 -41.31 2.07
C ASN A 790 -12.40 -42.64 2.66
N GLU A 791 -13.03 -43.22 3.69
CA GLU A 791 -12.64 -44.52 4.26
C GLU A 791 -12.83 -45.73 3.32
N ASP A 792 -13.71 -45.64 2.31
CA ASP A 792 -13.95 -46.71 1.32
C ASP A 792 -12.95 -46.66 0.15
N THR A 793 -12.08 -45.65 0.10
CA THR A 793 -11.08 -45.48 -0.96
C THR A 793 -9.83 -46.30 -0.66
N GLU A 794 -9.47 -47.22 -1.57
CA GLU A 794 -8.25 -48.02 -1.44
C GLU A 794 -6.98 -47.15 -1.47
N ILE A 795 -6.00 -47.50 -0.64
CA ILE A 795 -4.73 -46.77 -0.53
C ILE A 795 -3.82 -47.17 -1.69
N LEU A 796 -3.46 -46.24 -2.57
CA LEU A 796 -2.56 -46.52 -3.67
C LEU A 796 -1.13 -46.73 -3.15
N ARG A 797 -0.48 -47.81 -3.61
CA ARG A 797 0.98 -47.98 -3.51
C ARG A 797 1.58 -48.04 -4.91
N ALA A 798 2.50 -47.13 -5.20
CA ALA A 798 3.07 -46.95 -6.54
C ALA A 798 4.56 -46.60 -6.49
N GLU A 799 5.25 -46.74 -7.64
CA GLU A 799 6.66 -46.36 -7.78
C GLU A 799 6.81 -44.85 -8.01
N ALA A 800 7.68 -44.19 -7.23
CA ALA A 800 7.90 -42.75 -7.33
C ALA A 800 8.60 -42.35 -8.63
N GLY A 801 8.15 -41.26 -9.26
CA GLY A 801 8.84 -40.58 -10.35
C GLY A 801 7.96 -40.12 -11.53
N HIS A 802 6.76 -40.68 -11.68
CA HIS A 802 5.83 -40.29 -12.75
C HIS A 802 4.79 -39.26 -12.24
N MET A 803 5.25 -38.05 -11.92
CA MET A 803 4.46 -37.06 -11.17
C MET A 803 3.27 -36.44 -11.92
N ALA A 804 3.28 -36.45 -13.26
CA ALA A 804 2.27 -35.79 -14.10
C ALA A 804 1.84 -36.66 -15.29
N VAL A 805 0.55 -36.62 -15.64
CA VAL A 805 -0.04 -37.25 -16.82
C VAL A 805 0.33 -36.48 -18.09
N TRP A 806 0.33 -35.14 -17.98
CA TRP A 806 0.80 -34.21 -19.01
C TRP A 806 1.28 -32.91 -18.34
N GLY A 807 2.13 -32.16 -19.03
CA GLY A 807 2.76 -30.93 -18.55
C GLY A 807 4.21 -30.82 -19.04
N PRO A 808 4.93 -29.74 -18.67
CA PRO A 808 6.37 -29.66 -18.90
C PRO A 808 7.14 -30.70 -18.06
N PRO A 809 8.40 -31.03 -18.41
CA PRO A 809 9.24 -31.94 -17.62
C PRO A 809 9.36 -31.49 -16.16
N VAL A 810 9.44 -32.46 -15.23
CA VAL A 810 9.67 -32.19 -13.80
C VAL A 810 10.92 -31.29 -13.61
N PRO A 811 10.87 -30.26 -12.76
CA PRO A 811 12.02 -29.40 -12.46
C PRO A 811 13.16 -30.12 -11.73
N ALA A 812 14.37 -29.56 -11.82
CA ALA A 812 15.55 -30.09 -11.14
C ALA A 812 15.44 -30.08 -9.60
N ILE A 813 14.68 -29.14 -9.02
CA ILE A 813 14.46 -29.04 -7.57
C ILE A 813 13.69 -30.24 -7.00
N TRP A 814 12.91 -30.93 -7.84
CA TRP A 814 12.23 -32.19 -7.50
C TRP A 814 12.84 -33.41 -8.20
N GLY A 815 14.16 -33.38 -8.45
CA GLY A 815 14.92 -34.51 -9.01
C GLY A 815 14.73 -34.72 -10.52
N GLY A 816 14.05 -33.80 -11.21
CA GLY A 816 13.87 -33.83 -12.65
C GLY A 816 15.18 -33.69 -13.43
N LYS A 817 15.28 -34.41 -14.56
CA LYS A 817 16.48 -34.38 -15.40
C LYS A 817 16.48 -33.12 -16.27
N VAL A 818 17.34 -32.16 -15.93
CA VAL A 818 17.66 -31.01 -16.79
C VAL A 818 18.07 -31.54 -18.16
N LYS A 819 17.33 -31.14 -19.21
CA LYS A 819 17.83 -31.25 -20.58
C LYS A 819 18.95 -30.22 -20.73
N THR A 820 20.18 -30.69 -20.82
CA THR A 820 21.27 -29.88 -21.37
C THR A 820 20.92 -29.58 -22.83
N GLU A 821 20.42 -28.38 -23.11
CA GLU A 821 20.13 -27.97 -24.47
C GLU A 821 21.43 -27.84 -25.26
N ASP A 822 21.64 -28.77 -26.19
CA ASP A 822 22.62 -28.63 -27.26
C ASP A 822 22.24 -27.38 -28.08
N PRO A 823 23.10 -26.35 -28.18
CA PRO A 823 22.72 -25.02 -28.68
C PRO A 823 22.46 -25.04 -30.19
N ARG A 824 21.23 -25.42 -30.57
CA ARG A 824 20.77 -25.42 -31.95
C ARG A 824 20.78 -23.98 -32.50
N PRO A 825 21.46 -23.72 -33.63
CA PRO A 825 21.61 -22.37 -34.16
C PRO A 825 20.28 -21.82 -34.66
N VAL A 826 20.07 -20.51 -34.47
CA VAL A 826 18.87 -19.79 -34.91
C VAL A 826 18.89 -19.62 -36.44
N ASN A 827 18.37 -20.64 -37.12
CA ASN A 827 17.81 -20.54 -38.47
C ASN A 827 16.28 -20.51 -38.33
N GLY A 828 15.52 -19.62 -38.96
CA GLY A 828 15.87 -18.51 -39.84
C GLY A 828 14.58 -17.90 -40.41
N VAL A 829 14.62 -16.65 -40.89
CA VAL A 829 13.41 -15.96 -41.39
C VAL A 829 12.96 -16.51 -42.75
N THR A 830 11.73 -17.03 -42.83
CA THR A 830 10.80 -16.95 -43.98
C THR A 830 9.43 -17.50 -43.57
N GLY A 831 8.33 -16.80 -43.90
CA GLY A 831 6.96 -17.24 -43.64
C GLY A 831 5.97 -16.08 -43.77
#